data_AF-A0A970BBE5-F1
#
_entry.id   AF-A0A970BBE5-F1
#
_cell.length_a   1.000
_cell.length_b   1.000
_cell.length_c   1.000
_cell.angle_alpha   90.00
_cell.angle_beta   90.00
_cell.angle_gamma   90.00
#
_symmetry.space_group_name_H-M   'P 1'
#
loop_
_entity.id
_entity.type
_entity.pdbx_description
1 polymer ?
#
loop_
_entity_poly.entity_id
_entity_poly.type
_entity_poly.pdbx_seq_one_letter_code
_entity_poly.pdbx_strand_id
1 'polypeptide(L)'
;MKTTPRQRAALRLIVVALVILIGQIFWLRTAENGRIQIAVAKGKQMLDMGAKPDHLFSPEQLTAVIPQLNAIQEKENVQFVEAVRLGQSESQQWHCEAECAHAIYYDMTNGGTINAIVNLKTKSVEAEWTDALARPPGSQYILDRTMEIAAADPQVQAILGDIGAANPVMIPMSGWLSDNACRDDWCVDLTFASPAGDGRVLHIFVNLEQGQVARTFYTRGRPDLDVEMPVLQRSAYDDGCAEQDGWSVCWEMTAHDGLNFTDAAYDDTLIFSSAKITQIEAWYPSWPGGYRDEIGFNATVRPYGDTELNEFDDGFEVRQLFTEFTRWPNCICCYRYEQIIRFYDNGALDFRFTSHGPGCDDLSIYRPFWRIDVDLDGPNNHEVQIWDGAQWVEAETELELHPFVETSLLEENELLEVENVVNLSLTGSKVAANHNDTGYIWQMEPTDPLGHDEAYFFILQDNENEGDGPVVTGPGDTYQPPRQWINGDPVSGEDIVFWFVPLLKTKQSEPLWCMPDPEPGINQCEAILRAIPGGPKDQITLAPTPAATPPPTPSPPPALTPSPTPTPRPIEGETVEEVILNAGCGACHVIGALGEARKVGPDLTNIGAVAGERIAGVSAADYLRQSILEPNAFIAPECPNGPCLTNVMPQYYGERLSPEQVEMIVAYLLELGDTAVPEPDPAPDNPSTPPDPLPKTNAAGKGAVQPPPRLSPIFALSLVMLLVLLALALFWVRKQPNE
;
A
#
# COMPACT_ATOMS: atom_id res chain seq x y z
N MET A 1 -40.51 36.04 46.65
CA MET A 1 -41.64 36.02 45.69
C MET A 1 -42.36 34.68 45.81
N LYS A 2 -43.66 34.68 46.14
CA LYS A 2 -44.45 33.44 46.22
C LYS A 2 -44.83 33.02 44.80
N THR A 3 -44.26 31.93 44.30
CA THR A 3 -44.65 31.35 43.01
C THR A 3 -46.12 30.97 43.04
N THR A 4 -46.88 31.41 42.03
CA THR A 4 -48.30 31.11 41.92
C THR A 4 -48.52 29.61 41.68
N PRO A 5 -49.70 29.04 42.02
CA PRO A 5 -49.99 27.62 41.78
C PRO A 5 -49.76 27.22 40.31
N ARG A 6 -50.05 28.13 39.37
CA ARG A 6 -49.83 27.95 37.93
C ARG A 6 -48.35 27.95 37.55
N GLN A 7 -47.53 28.82 38.15
CA GLN A 7 -46.07 28.79 37.93
C GLN A 7 -45.45 27.49 38.41
N ARG A 8 -45.89 26.95 39.55
CA ARG A 8 -45.40 25.65 40.04
C ARG A 8 -45.80 24.50 39.11
N ALA A 9 -46.99 24.55 38.53
CA ALA A 9 -47.42 23.55 37.55
C ALA A 9 -46.61 23.62 36.25
N ALA A 10 -46.36 24.83 35.73
CA ALA A 10 -45.54 25.04 34.53
C ALA A 10 -44.08 24.61 34.77
N LEU A 11 -43.50 24.95 35.93
CA LEU A 11 -42.14 24.55 36.27
C LEU A 11 -42.00 23.02 36.40
N ARG A 12 -43.00 22.34 36.99
CA ARG A 12 -43.04 20.87 37.06
C ARG A 12 -43.11 20.22 35.68
N LEU A 13 -43.92 20.79 34.77
CA LEU A 13 -44.01 20.34 33.38
C LEU A 13 -42.68 20.49 32.64
N ILE A 14 -41.97 21.61 32.83
CA ILE A 14 -40.63 21.83 32.25
C ILE A 14 -39.64 20.80 32.78
N VAL A 15 -39.61 20.56 34.09
CA VAL A 15 -38.69 19.58 34.70
C VAL A 15 -38.98 18.17 34.19
N VAL A 16 -40.25 17.76 34.13
CA VAL A 16 -40.63 16.44 33.60
C VAL A 16 -40.27 16.30 32.12
N ALA A 17 -40.52 17.33 31.30
CA ALA A 17 -40.15 17.32 29.89
C ALA A 17 -38.64 17.24 29.69
N LEU A 18 -37.85 17.97 30.48
CA LEU A 18 -36.39 17.90 30.44
C LEU A 18 -35.85 16.53 30.87
N VAL A 19 -36.41 15.93 31.91
CA VAL A 19 -36.01 14.59 32.36
C VAL A 19 -36.30 13.53 31.29
N ILE A 20 -37.46 13.61 30.64
CA ILE A 20 -37.81 12.69 29.54
C ILE A 20 -36.90 12.92 28.33
N LEU A 21 -36.60 14.19 27.98
CA LEU A 21 -35.70 14.53 26.88
C LEU A 21 -34.27 14.02 27.15
N ILE A 22 -33.73 14.25 28.35
CA ILE A 22 -32.41 13.76 28.76
C ILE A 22 -32.39 12.22 28.75
N GLY A 23 -33.45 11.58 29.25
CA GLY A 23 -33.59 10.12 29.20
C GLY A 23 -33.64 9.56 27.78
N GLN A 24 -34.32 10.25 26.86
CA GLN A 24 -34.36 9.87 25.44
C GLN A 24 -33.00 10.09 24.75
N ILE A 25 -32.29 11.18 25.03
CA ILE A 25 -30.94 11.44 24.52
C ILE A 25 -29.95 10.38 25.05
N PHE A 26 -30.04 10.04 26.33
CA PHE A 26 -29.22 9.00 26.94
C PHE A 26 -29.53 7.62 26.34
N TRP A 27 -30.81 7.31 26.09
CA TRP A 27 -31.22 6.06 25.43
C TRP A 27 -30.76 5.98 23.97
N LEU A 28 -30.82 7.09 23.22
CA LEU A 28 -30.27 7.18 21.87
C LEU A 28 -28.77 6.91 21.87
N ARG A 29 -28.01 7.60 22.73
CA ARG A 29 -26.56 7.38 22.86
C ARG A 29 -26.20 5.96 23.28
N THR A 30 -26.93 5.37 24.23
CA THR A 30 -26.66 3.98 24.65
C THR A 30 -27.05 2.95 23.59
N ALA A 31 -28.09 3.21 22.79
CA ALA A 31 -28.45 2.36 21.66
C ALA A 31 -27.46 2.47 20.49
N GLU A 32 -26.90 3.66 20.25
CA GLU A 32 -25.83 3.92 19.27
C GLU A 32 -24.53 3.24 19.69
N ASN A 33 -24.07 3.45 20.94
CA ASN A 33 -22.90 2.78 21.51
C ASN A 33 -23.04 1.25 21.49
N GLY A 34 -24.23 0.71 21.78
CA GLY A 34 -24.50 -0.73 21.72
C GLY A 34 -24.47 -1.33 20.31
N ARG A 35 -24.73 -0.53 19.26
CA ARG A 35 -24.63 -0.96 17.85
C ARG A 35 -23.19 -0.95 17.37
N ILE A 36 -22.43 0.08 17.73
CA ILE A 36 -20.99 0.19 17.46
C ILE A 36 -20.26 -1.02 18.06
N GLN A 37 -20.55 -1.37 19.32
CA GLN A 37 -19.93 -2.53 19.98
C GLN A 37 -20.19 -3.88 19.28
N ILE A 38 -21.33 -4.06 18.60
CA ILE A 38 -21.61 -5.29 17.83
C ILE A 38 -20.91 -5.28 16.46
N ALA A 39 -20.75 -4.10 15.84
CA ALA A 39 -19.97 -3.88 14.62
C ALA A 39 -18.51 -4.25 14.84
N VAL A 40 -17.98 -3.66 15.90
CA VAL A 40 -16.64 -3.86 16.43
C VAL A 40 -16.44 -5.33 16.70
N ALA A 41 -17.35 -6.01 17.40
CA ALA A 41 -17.22 -7.44 17.66
C ALA A 41 -17.10 -8.32 16.39
N LYS A 42 -17.58 -7.87 15.22
CA LYS A 42 -17.47 -8.59 13.94
C LYS A 42 -16.28 -8.15 13.08
N GLY A 43 -15.92 -6.87 13.05
CA GLY A 43 -14.66 -6.41 12.47
C GLY A 43 -13.46 -6.94 13.26
N LYS A 44 -13.59 -6.95 14.59
CA LYS A 44 -12.75 -7.69 15.53
C LYS A 44 -12.78 -9.18 15.25
N GLN A 45 -13.89 -9.78 14.85
CA GLN A 45 -13.87 -11.19 14.42
C GLN A 45 -13.02 -11.40 13.16
N MET A 46 -13.01 -10.49 12.18
CA MET A 46 -12.10 -10.55 11.03
C MET A 46 -10.63 -10.34 11.43
N LEU A 47 -10.36 -9.47 12.40
CA LEU A 47 -9.04 -9.26 12.99
C LEU A 47 -8.60 -10.39 13.95
N ASP A 48 -9.53 -11.07 14.62
CA ASP A 48 -9.26 -12.12 15.62
C ASP A 48 -9.27 -13.52 14.98
N MET A 49 -9.72 -13.66 13.73
CA MET A 49 -9.86 -14.95 13.04
C MET A 49 -8.52 -15.68 12.80
N GLY A 50 -7.38 -15.01 13.00
CA GLY A 50 -6.05 -15.61 12.82
C GLY A 50 -5.03 -15.38 13.94
N ALA A 51 -5.30 -14.54 14.94
CA ALA A 51 -4.36 -14.40 16.06
C ALA A 51 -4.56 -15.57 17.03
N LYS A 52 -3.50 -16.35 17.37
CA LYS A 52 -3.63 -17.23 18.53
C LYS A 52 -3.83 -16.29 19.73
N PRO A 53 -4.89 -16.44 20.54
CA PRO A 53 -5.25 -15.48 21.60
C PRO A 53 -4.14 -15.19 22.60
N ASP A 54 -3.16 -16.09 22.70
CA ASP A 54 -2.03 -16.01 23.62
C ASP A 54 -0.91 -15.04 23.17
N HIS A 55 -0.97 -14.49 21.95
CA HIS A 55 0.02 -13.51 21.45
C HIS A 55 -0.42 -12.05 21.61
N LEU A 56 -1.69 -11.76 21.84
CA LEU A 56 -2.19 -10.39 21.91
C LEU A 56 -2.43 -9.94 23.34
N PHE A 57 -2.01 -8.72 23.66
CA PHE A 57 -2.23 -8.12 24.97
C PHE A 57 -3.06 -6.85 24.88
N SER A 58 -4.04 -6.73 25.77
CA SER A 58 -4.76 -5.49 26.01
C SER A 58 -3.89 -4.51 26.80
N PRO A 59 -4.14 -3.19 26.71
CA PRO A 59 -3.40 -2.20 27.47
C PRO A 59 -3.55 -2.41 28.98
N GLU A 60 -4.71 -2.89 29.45
CA GLU A 60 -4.94 -3.21 30.87
C GLU A 60 -4.17 -4.46 31.30
N GLN A 61 -4.08 -5.48 30.44
CA GLN A 61 -3.30 -6.69 30.73
C GLN A 61 -1.82 -6.33 30.88
N LEU A 62 -1.28 -5.52 29.97
CA LEU A 62 0.11 -5.10 30.01
C LEU A 62 0.43 -4.24 31.23
N THR A 63 -0.35 -3.19 31.50
CA THR A 63 -0.09 -2.29 32.63
C THR A 63 -0.28 -2.94 33.99
N ALA A 64 -1.20 -3.92 34.10
CA ALA A 64 -1.35 -4.71 35.32
C ALA A 64 -0.11 -5.56 35.63
N VAL A 65 0.59 -6.03 34.59
CA VAL A 65 1.81 -6.82 34.73
C VAL A 65 3.04 -5.92 34.85
N ILE A 66 3.09 -4.80 34.11
CA ILE A 66 4.23 -3.91 33.93
C ILE A 66 3.80 -2.45 34.18
N PRO A 67 3.73 -2.02 35.46
CA PRO A 67 3.25 -0.68 35.81
C PRO A 67 4.09 0.47 35.25
N GLN A 68 5.32 0.21 34.77
CA GLN A 68 6.18 1.20 34.11
C GLN A 68 5.51 1.78 32.86
N LEU A 69 4.69 0.99 32.16
CA LEU A 69 3.95 1.45 30.98
C LEU A 69 2.87 2.50 31.31
N ASN A 70 2.46 2.63 32.58
CA ASN A 70 1.53 3.70 32.97
C ASN A 70 2.11 5.08 32.64
N ALA A 71 3.43 5.25 32.73
CA ALA A 71 4.06 6.53 32.40
C ALA A 71 3.89 6.91 30.92
N ILE A 72 3.78 5.93 30.01
CA ILE A 72 3.50 6.16 28.58
C ILE A 72 2.01 6.44 28.40
N GLN A 73 1.13 5.62 29.00
CA GLN A 73 -0.32 5.76 28.87
C GLN A 73 -0.89 7.03 29.52
N GLU A 74 -0.23 7.54 30.56
CA GLU A 74 -0.63 8.78 31.24
C GLU A 74 -0.17 10.04 30.51
N LYS A 75 0.67 9.93 29.45
CA LYS A 75 1.00 11.07 28.59
C LYS A 75 -0.27 11.56 27.91
N GLU A 76 -0.42 12.88 27.84
CA GLU A 76 -1.57 13.50 27.18
C GLU A 76 -1.60 13.12 25.69
N ASN A 77 -2.78 12.71 25.18
CA ASN A 77 -3.01 12.38 23.77
C ASN A 77 -2.17 11.22 23.20
N VAL A 78 -1.84 10.20 23.99
CA VAL A 78 -1.26 8.95 23.48
C VAL A 78 -2.36 7.92 23.20
N GLN A 79 -2.33 7.31 22.01
CA GLN A 79 -3.24 6.25 21.58
C GLN A 79 -2.53 4.90 21.65
N PHE A 80 -3.07 3.93 22.39
CA PHE A 80 -2.60 2.54 22.29
C PHE A 80 -2.96 1.98 20.91
N VAL A 81 -1.98 1.43 20.23
CA VAL A 81 -2.14 0.84 18.90
C VAL A 81 -2.28 -0.67 19.05
N GLU A 82 -1.29 -1.33 19.62
CA GLU A 82 -1.29 -2.77 19.84
C GLU A 82 -0.19 -3.22 20.79
N ALA A 83 -0.26 -4.49 21.19
CA ALA A 83 0.85 -5.17 21.81
C ALA A 83 0.84 -6.66 21.45
N VAL A 84 1.96 -7.12 20.90
CA VAL A 84 2.13 -8.46 20.34
C VAL A 84 3.28 -9.18 21.01
N ARG A 85 3.12 -10.46 21.29
CA ARG A 85 4.22 -11.32 21.74
C ARG A 85 5.20 -11.53 20.59
N LEU A 86 6.48 -11.35 20.86
CA LEU A 86 7.54 -11.60 19.88
C LEU A 86 7.84 -13.10 19.80
N GLY A 87 8.14 -13.54 18.58
CA GLY A 87 8.69 -14.87 18.32
C GLY A 87 10.04 -15.09 19.01
N GLN A 88 10.50 -16.32 19.04
CA GLN A 88 11.83 -16.65 19.52
C GLN A 88 12.90 -15.85 18.78
N SER A 89 12.88 -15.81 17.44
CA SER A 89 13.86 -15.10 16.61
C SER A 89 13.83 -13.60 16.87
N GLU A 90 12.63 -12.98 16.87
CA GLU A 90 12.48 -11.54 17.08
C GLU A 90 12.90 -11.11 18.50
N SER A 91 12.85 -12.03 19.46
CA SER A 91 13.18 -11.77 20.86
C SER A 91 14.67 -11.93 21.20
N GLN A 92 15.49 -12.47 20.30
CA GLN A 92 16.88 -12.87 20.61
C GLN A 92 17.73 -11.68 21.07
N GLN A 93 17.65 -10.55 20.37
CA GLN A 93 18.37 -9.32 20.72
C GLN A 93 17.93 -8.71 22.07
N TRP A 94 16.69 -8.97 22.51
CA TRP A 94 16.08 -8.34 23.68
C TRP A 94 16.26 -9.09 25.00
N HIS A 95 17.13 -10.12 25.04
CA HIS A 95 17.50 -10.87 26.25
C HIS A 95 16.32 -11.46 27.05
N CYS A 96 15.24 -11.84 26.35
CA CYS A 96 13.97 -12.23 26.99
C CYS A 96 13.42 -13.60 26.54
N GLU A 97 14.16 -14.40 25.76
CA GLU A 97 13.89 -15.81 25.45
C GLU A 97 12.40 -16.14 25.12
N ALA A 98 11.78 -15.46 24.14
CA ALA A 98 10.36 -15.61 23.76
C ALA A 98 9.31 -15.21 24.82
N GLU A 99 9.73 -14.52 25.88
CA GLU A 99 8.86 -13.87 26.87
C GLU A 99 8.78 -12.35 26.66
N CYS A 100 9.20 -11.84 25.50
CA CYS A 100 8.99 -10.46 25.11
C CYS A 100 7.62 -10.21 24.47
N ALA A 101 7.14 -8.99 24.62
CA ALA A 101 6.14 -8.40 23.74
C ALA A 101 6.61 -7.03 23.25
N HIS A 102 6.24 -6.68 22.03
CA HIS A 102 6.40 -5.34 21.47
C HIS A 102 5.07 -4.60 21.64
N ALA A 103 5.11 -3.48 22.34
CA ALA A 103 3.96 -2.60 22.56
C ALA A 103 4.15 -1.30 21.77
N ILE A 104 3.15 -0.94 20.99
CA ILE A 104 3.14 0.24 20.12
C ILE A 104 2.07 1.21 20.61
N TYR A 105 2.48 2.47 20.76
CA TYR A 105 1.61 3.60 21.04
C TYR A 105 1.84 4.67 19.97
N TYR A 106 0.85 5.53 19.76
CA TYR A 106 0.94 6.65 18.85
C TYR A 106 0.81 7.98 19.59
N ASP A 107 1.72 8.92 19.35
CA ASP A 107 1.64 10.29 19.89
C ASP A 107 0.75 11.13 18.97
N MET A 108 -0.53 11.33 19.35
CA MET A 108 -1.48 12.09 18.54
C MET A 108 -1.19 13.60 18.50
N THR A 109 -0.23 14.08 19.29
CA THR A 109 0.14 15.52 19.35
C THR A 109 1.31 15.83 18.43
N ASN A 110 2.36 15.00 18.47
CA ASN A 110 3.59 15.23 17.72
C ASN A 110 3.70 14.34 16.46
N GLY A 111 2.82 13.34 16.33
CA GLY A 111 2.94 12.30 15.33
C GLY A 111 4.03 11.27 15.70
N GLY A 112 3.97 10.12 15.05
CA GLY A 112 4.92 9.03 15.26
C GLY A 112 4.54 8.05 16.36
N THR A 113 5.31 6.96 16.45
CA THR A 113 5.10 5.91 17.44
C THR A 113 6.04 6.02 18.62
N ILE A 114 5.56 5.56 19.78
CA ILE A 114 6.34 5.25 20.96
C ILE A 114 6.30 3.72 21.07
N ASN A 115 7.46 3.11 20.99
CA ASN A 115 7.64 1.66 20.99
C ASN A 115 8.26 1.23 22.30
N ALA A 116 7.84 0.07 22.81
CA ALA A 116 8.44 -0.54 23.98
C ALA A 116 8.55 -2.05 23.81
N ILE A 117 9.73 -2.59 24.11
CA ILE A 117 9.93 -4.03 24.28
C ILE A 117 9.79 -4.33 25.76
N VAL A 118 8.92 -5.28 26.09
CA VAL A 118 8.60 -5.60 27.47
C VAL A 118 8.81 -7.07 27.75
N ASN A 119 9.49 -7.37 28.86
CA ASN A 119 9.71 -8.73 29.31
C ASN A 119 8.59 -9.14 30.27
N LEU A 120 7.76 -10.08 29.82
CA LEU A 120 6.57 -10.54 30.53
C LEU A 120 6.92 -11.35 31.79
N LYS A 121 8.12 -11.95 31.85
CA LYS A 121 8.59 -12.77 32.96
C LYS A 121 9.14 -11.93 34.10
N THR A 122 10.08 -11.04 33.79
CA THR A 122 10.72 -10.13 34.75
C THR A 122 9.84 -8.94 35.08
N LYS A 123 8.84 -8.67 34.23
CA LYS A 123 7.88 -7.56 34.35
C LYS A 123 8.56 -6.19 34.24
N SER A 124 9.48 -6.08 33.28
CA SER A 124 10.24 -4.87 32.98
C SER A 124 10.07 -4.42 31.54
N VAL A 125 10.28 -3.13 31.30
CA VAL A 125 10.58 -2.59 29.97
C VAL A 125 12.06 -2.80 29.69
N GLU A 126 12.38 -3.51 28.61
CA GLU A 126 13.76 -3.79 28.16
C GLU A 126 14.28 -2.67 27.26
N ALA A 127 13.43 -2.14 26.37
CA ALA A 127 13.75 -1.03 25.48
C ALA A 127 12.53 -0.11 25.30
N GLU A 128 12.78 1.19 25.11
CA GLU A 128 11.79 2.19 24.72
C GLU A 128 12.41 3.18 23.73
N TRP A 129 11.74 3.42 22.60
CA TRP A 129 12.18 4.43 21.62
C TRP A 129 10.98 5.11 20.96
N THR A 130 11.25 6.19 20.24
CA THR A 130 10.25 6.91 19.45
C THR A 130 10.63 6.91 17.98
N ASP A 131 9.68 6.62 17.11
CA ASP A 131 9.83 6.78 15.66
C ASP A 131 8.85 7.85 15.18
N ALA A 132 9.37 9.03 14.87
CA ALA A 132 8.58 10.17 14.43
C ALA A 132 7.93 9.97 13.05
N LEU A 133 8.50 9.10 12.21
CA LEU A 133 8.01 8.81 10.88
C LEU A 133 7.03 7.64 10.89
N ALA A 134 7.06 6.76 11.87
CA ALA A 134 6.11 5.64 11.94
C ALA A 134 4.63 6.07 11.93
N ARG A 135 3.83 5.33 11.19
CA ARG A 135 2.38 5.40 10.94
C ARG A 135 1.84 3.98 11.06
N PRO A 136 1.53 3.54 12.28
CA PRO A 136 1.32 2.15 12.60
C PRO A 136 0.12 1.55 11.87
N PRO A 137 0.01 0.21 11.85
CA PRO A 137 -1.06 -0.43 11.13
C PRO A 137 -2.46 -0.18 11.68
N GLY A 138 -3.43 -0.62 10.88
CA GLY A 138 -4.77 -0.87 11.38
C GLY A 138 -4.73 -1.90 12.52
N SER A 139 -5.43 -1.64 13.62
CA SER A 139 -5.53 -2.59 14.72
C SER A 139 -6.95 -2.71 15.26
N GLN A 140 -7.22 -3.79 15.97
CA GLN A 140 -8.51 -3.97 16.65
C GLN A 140 -8.77 -2.91 17.73
N TYR A 141 -7.72 -2.26 18.23
CA TYR A 141 -7.83 -1.27 19.31
C TYR A 141 -8.15 0.13 18.79
N ILE A 142 -7.97 0.37 17.49
CA ILE A 142 -8.28 1.65 16.85
C ILE A 142 -9.56 1.61 16.01
N LEU A 143 -10.02 0.41 15.63
CA LEU A 143 -11.20 0.19 14.79
C LEU A 143 -12.43 0.97 15.30
N ASP A 144 -12.73 0.93 16.60
CA ASP A 144 -13.88 1.63 17.21
C ASP A 144 -13.84 3.13 16.89
N ARG A 145 -12.67 3.75 17.12
CA ARG A 145 -12.46 5.17 16.89
C ARG A 145 -12.56 5.50 15.40
N THR A 146 -11.96 4.68 14.53
CA THR A 146 -12.03 4.87 13.07
C THR A 146 -13.48 4.83 12.58
N MET A 147 -14.26 3.83 13.04
CA MET A 147 -15.67 3.68 12.69
C MET A 147 -16.54 4.83 13.23
N GLU A 148 -16.28 5.30 14.44
CA GLU A 148 -16.99 6.45 15.04
C GLU A 148 -16.81 7.71 14.21
N ILE A 149 -15.58 8.01 13.77
CA ILE A 149 -15.28 9.18 12.92
C ILE A 149 -16.01 9.04 11.58
N ALA A 150 -15.90 7.89 10.92
CA ALA A 150 -16.55 7.65 9.64
C ALA A 150 -18.09 7.73 9.74
N ALA A 151 -18.68 7.18 10.80
CA ALA A 151 -20.13 7.19 11.00
C ALA A 151 -20.68 8.59 11.26
N ALA A 152 -19.87 9.48 11.83
CA ALA A 152 -20.25 10.88 12.08
C ALA A 152 -20.13 11.78 10.82
N ASP A 153 -19.43 11.34 9.78
CA ASP A 153 -19.17 12.14 8.59
C ASP A 153 -20.43 12.31 7.70
N PRO A 154 -20.83 13.55 7.34
CA PRO A 154 -22.03 13.79 6.53
C PRO A 154 -21.98 13.18 5.12
N GLN A 155 -20.79 13.10 4.50
CA GLN A 155 -20.64 12.53 3.16
C GLN A 155 -20.76 11.00 3.23
N VAL A 156 -20.15 10.37 4.23
CA VAL A 156 -20.33 8.93 4.49
C VAL A 156 -21.80 8.62 4.78
N GLN A 157 -22.47 9.39 5.63
CA GLN A 157 -23.90 9.24 5.91
C GLN A 157 -24.78 9.41 4.66
N ALA A 158 -24.39 10.32 3.76
CA ALA A 158 -25.12 10.52 2.50
C ALA A 158 -24.98 9.32 1.55
N ILE A 159 -23.80 8.68 1.52
CA ILE A 159 -23.49 7.57 0.60
C ILE A 159 -24.02 6.24 1.15
N LEU A 160 -23.64 5.90 2.39
CA LEU A 160 -23.90 4.59 2.98
C LEU A 160 -25.07 4.60 3.98
N GLY A 161 -25.56 5.78 4.38
CA GLY A 161 -26.54 5.89 5.45
C GLY A 161 -25.93 5.72 6.84
N ASP A 162 -26.71 5.20 7.77
CA ASP A 162 -26.21 4.80 9.09
C ASP A 162 -25.34 3.54 8.92
N ILE A 163 -24.03 3.73 8.86
CA ILE A 163 -23.05 2.64 8.77
C ILE A 163 -22.84 1.92 10.10
N GLY A 164 -23.62 2.22 11.14
CA GLY A 164 -23.37 1.83 12.52
C GLY A 164 -22.68 0.48 12.72
N ALA A 165 -23.30 -0.61 12.24
CA ALA A 165 -22.72 -1.97 12.28
C ALA A 165 -22.31 -2.56 10.93
N ALA A 166 -21.98 -1.70 9.97
CA ALA A 166 -21.52 -2.09 8.65
C ALA A 166 -20.19 -2.84 8.75
N ASN A 167 -20.11 -3.92 7.99
CA ASN A 167 -18.94 -4.77 7.90
C ASN A 167 -18.09 -4.24 6.75
N PRO A 168 -16.89 -3.69 7.01
CA PRO A 168 -15.98 -3.41 5.92
C PRO A 168 -15.69 -4.73 5.17
N VAL A 169 -15.46 -4.64 3.87
CA VAL A 169 -15.15 -5.81 3.02
C VAL A 169 -13.69 -6.23 3.14
N MET A 170 -12.87 -5.37 3.76
CA MET A 170 -11.45 -5.52 4.04
C MET A 170 -11.21 -5.27 5.53
N ILE A 171 -10.17 -5.89 6.08
CA ILE A 171 -9.58 -5.49 7.36
C ILE A 171 -9.16 -4.00 7.24
N PRO A 172 -9.38 -3.13 8.25
CA PRO A 172 -8.88 -1.76 8.18
C PRO A 172 -7.37 -1.75 7.98
N MET A 173 -6.90 -1.06 6.95
CA MET A 173 -5.48 -1.01 6.61
C MET A 173 -4.93 0.39 6.81
N SER A 174 -3.64 0.48 7.14
CA SER A 174 -2.91 1.74 7.05
C SER A 174 -2.79 2.11 5.58
N GLY A 175 -3.22 3.34 5.25
CA GLY A 175 -3.26 3.81 3.89
C GLY A 175 -2.77 5.24 3.80
N TRP A 176 -2.28 5.60 2.61
CA TRP A 176 -1.77 6.93 2.35
C TRP A 176 -2.33 7.51 1.06
N LEU A 177 -2.37 8.84 0.98
CA LEU A 177 -2.84 9.57 -0.19
C LEU A 177 -1.85 10.71 -0.46
N SER A 178 -1.28 10.77 -1.66
CA SER A 178 -0.16 11.68 -1.97
C SER A 178 -0.53 13.17 -1.97
N ASP A 179 -1.83 13.46 -2.01
CA ASP A 179 -2.37 14.79 -2.32
C ASP A 179 -3.15 15.43 -1.16
N ASN A 180 -3.12 14.84 0.04
CA ASN A 180 -3.85 15.35 1.20
C ASN A 180 -3.20 15.00 2.54
N ALA A 181 -3.93 15.25 3.64
CA ALA A 181 -3.47 15.01 5.00
C ALA A 181 -3.00 13.57 5.27
N CYS A 182 -3.52 12.58 4.54
CA CYS A 182 -3.07 11.19 4.63
C CYS A 182 -1.72 10.90 3.93
N ARG A 183 -1.03 11.92 3.40
CA ARG A 183 0.37 11.76 2.97
C ARG A 183 1.27 11.59 4.19
N ASP A 184 1.15 12.55 5.10
CA ASP A 184 2.01 12.68 6.27
C ASP A 184 1.32 12.24 7.55
N ASP A 185 0.01 12.45 7.71
CA ASP A 185 -0.71 12.06 8.93
C ASP A 185 -1.08 10.56 8.90
N TRP A 186 -1.35 10.01 10.08
CA TRP A 186 -1.81 8.65 10.25
C TRP A 186 -3.28 8.49 9.81
N CYS A 187 -3.45 7.75 8.72
CA CYS A 187 -4.76 7.41 8.17
C CYS A 187 -4.99 5.91 8.10
N VAL A 188 -6.24 5.54 8.36
CA VAL A 188 -6.75 4.18 8.21
C VAL A 188 -7.87 4.20 7.19
N ASP A 189 -7.81 3.31 6.20
CA ASP A 189 -8.89 3.16 5.22
C ASP A 189 -9.94 2.16 5.72
N LEU A 190 -11.21 2.53 5.53
CA LEU A 190 -12.34 1.64 5.70
C LEU A 190 -13.00 1.39 4.35
N THR A 191 -13.06 0.13 3.99
CA THR A 191 -13.45 -0.30 2.65
C THR A 191 -14.84 -0.94 2.68
N PHE A 192 -15.79 -0.46 1.88
CA PHE A 192 -17.17 -0.96 1.84
C PHE A 192 -17.61 -1.31 0.42
N ALA A 193 -18.44 -2.35 0.26
CA ALA A 193 -19.09 -2.59 -1.02
C ALA A 193 -20.02 -1.42 -1.38
N SER A 194 -20.03 -1.04 -2.66
CA SER A 194 -20.95 -0.04 -3.20
C SER A 194 -22.41 -0.44 -2.92
N PRO A 195 -23.22 0.46 -2.31
CA PRO A 195 -24.65 0.18 -2.08
C PRO A 195 -25.47 -0.04 -3.36
N ALA A 196 -24.96 0.41 -4.51
CA ALA A 196 -25.59 0.19 -5.80
C ALA A 196 -25.47 -1.27 -6.28
N GLY A 197 -24.57 -2.07 -5.69
CA GLY A 197 -24.32 -3.44 -6.11
C GLY A 197 -23.69 -3.54 -7.51
N ASP A 198 -23.00 -2.48 -7.93
CA ASP A 198 -22.32 -2.35 -9.22
C ASP A 198 -20.89 -2.90 -9.22
N GLY A 199 -20.55 -3.66 -8.17
CA GLY A 199 -19.22 -4.24 -7.98
C GLY A 199 -18.16 -3.24 -7.53
N ARG A 200 -18.43 -1.93 -7.45
CA ARG A 200 -17.42 -0.98 -6.97
C ARG A 200 -17.21 -1.09 -5.46
N VAL A 201 -16.06 -0.63 -5.01
CA VAL A 201 -15.72 -0.53 -3.59
C VAL A 201 -15.56 0.94 -3.22
N LEU A 202 -16.20 1.34 -2.12
CA LEU A 202 -16.06 2.66 -1.51
C LEU A 202 -14.94 2.63 -0.49
N HIS A 203 -13.98 3.52 -0.66
CA HIS A 203 -12.91 3.81 0.28
C HIS A 203 -13.29 4.99 1.16
N ILE A 204 -12.92 4.93 2.43
CA ILE A 204 -13.15 5.96 3.43
C ILE A 204 -11.86 6.09 4.24
N PHE A 205 -10.98 6.98 3.79
CA PHE A 205 -9.75 7.29 4.48
C PHE A 205 -10.06 8.20 5.67
N VAL A 206 -9.86 7.66 6.87
CA VAL A 206 -10.05 8.36 8.14
C VAL A 206 -8.70 8.82 8.64
N ASN A 207 -8.54 10.13 8.81
CA ASN A 207 -7.38 10.71 9.47
C ASN A 207 -7.60 10.68 10.98
N LEU A 208 -6.81 9.87 11.67
CA LEU A 208 -6.97 9.63 13.10
C LEU A 208 -6.45 10.78 13.95
N GLU A 209 -5.42 11.49 13.49
CA GLU A 209 -4.82 12.66 14.14
C GLU A 209 -5.82 13.82 14.17
N GLN A 210 -6.45 14.09 13.03
CA GLN A 210 -7.42 15.18 12.88
C GLN A 210 -8.83 14.79 13.32
N GLY A 211 -9.11 13.49 13.48
CA GLY A 211 -10.42 13.00 13.88
C GLY A 211 -11.51 13.25 12.85
N GLN A 212 -11.17 13.17 11.56
CA GLN A 212 -12.10 13.43 10.45
C GLN A 212 -11.87 12.49 9.25
N VAL A 213 -12.87 12.35 8.39
CA VAL A 213 -12.71 11.69 7.10
C VAL A 213 -11.90 12.60 6.18
N ALA A 214 -10.74 12.13 5.74
CA ALA A 214 -9.87 12.86 4.82
C ALA A 214 -10.34 12.74 3.36
N ARG A 215 -10.83 11.56 2.98
CA ARG A 215 -11.32 11.30 1.63
C ARG A 215 -12.31 10.15 1.57
N THR A 216 -13.26 10.25 0.65
CA THR A 216 -14.01 9.08 0.17
C THR A 216 -13.98 9.04 -1.36
N PHE A 217 -13.85 7.84 -1.93
CA PHE A 217 -13.89 7.63 -3.38
C PHE A 217 -14.26 6.19 -3.69
N TYR A 218 -14.69 5.94 -4.93
CA TYR A 218 -14.92 4.58 -5.41
C TYR A 218 -13.73 4.11 -6.23
N THR A 219 -13.27 2.88 -5.99
CA THR A 219 -12.43 2.14 -6.94
C THR A 219 -13.29 1.53 -8.05
N ARG A 220 -12.61 1.08 -9.11
CA ARG A 220 -13.27 0.39 -10.22
C ARG A 220 -13.92 -0.89 -9.73
N GLY A 221 -15.07 -1.20 -10.32
CA GLY A 221 -15.71 -2.50 -10.15
C GLY A 221 -15.18 -3.43 -11.23
N ARG A 222 -15.01 -4.71 -10.90
CA ARG A 222 -14.71 -5.76 -11.87
C ARG A 222 -15.90 -6.72 -11.95
N PRO A 223 -16.26 -7.21 -13.15
CA PRO A 223 -17.19 -8.34 -13.25
C PRO A 223 -16.62 -9.55 -12.51
N ASP A 224 -17.46 -10.26 -11.77
CA ASP A 224 -17.09 -11.54 -11.18
C ASP A 224 -16.72 -12.52 -12.30
N LEU A 225 -15.59 -13.21 -12.13
CA LEU A 225 -15.17 -14.33 -12.95
C LEU A 225 -16.01 -15.56 -12.60
N ASP A 226 -16.40 -16.35 -13.61
CA ASP A 226 -17.16 -17.60 -13.42
C ASP A 226 -16.22 -18.74 -12.98
N VAL A 227 -15.72 -18.63 -11.75
CA VAL A 227 -14.74 -19.54 -11.15
C VAL A 227 -15.25 -20.10 -9.84
N GLU A 228 -14.81 -21.32 -9.51
CA GLU A 228 -15.12 -21.93 -8.23
C GLU A 228 -14.47 -21.11 -7.11
N MET A 229 -15.28 -20.75 -6.10
CA MET A 229 -14.73 -20.08 -4.92
C MET A 229 -13.73 -21.02 -4.25
N PRO A 230 -12.53 -20.53 -3.90
CA PRO A 230 -11.63 -21.32 -3.09
C PRO A 230 -12.30 -21.72 -1.79
N VAL A 231 -11.95 -22.89 -1.29
CA VAL A 231 -12.47 -23.41 -0.03
C VAL A 231 -12.22 -22.37 1.06
N LEU A 232 -13.19 -22.17 1.95
CA LEU A 232 -13.04 -21.25 3.08
C LEU A 232 -12.01 -21.86 4.05
N GLN A 233 -10.82 -21.25 4.12
CA GLN A 233 -9.70 -21.78 4.91
C GLN A 233 -9.30 -20.85 6.05
N ARG A 234 -8.55 -21.41 7.00
CA ARG A 234 -8.19 -20.76 8.26
C ARG A 234 -6.82 -20.11 8.11
N SER A 235 -6.58 -19.04 8.87
CA SER A 235 -5.22 -18.60 9.14
C SER A 235 -4.46 -19.74 9.79
N ALA A 236 -3.35 -20.13 9.17
CA ALA A 236 -2.47 -21.22 9.59
C ALA A 236 -1.06 -20.89 9.10
N TYR A 237 -0.07 -21.49 9.75
CA TYR A 237 1.36 -21.39 9.47
C TYR A 237 2.06 -22.39 10.40
N ASP A 238 3.28 -22.81 10.04
CA ASP A 238 4.11 -23.66 10.87
C ASP A 238 5.52 -23.10 10.97
N ASP A 239 6.04 -22.98 12.20
CA ASP A 239 7.45 -22.68 12.46
C ASP A 239 8.26 -23.98 12.35
N GLY A 240 9.50 -23.90 11.87
CA GLY A 240 10.28 -25.12 11.60
C GLY A 240 11.73 -24.89 11.24
N CYS A 241 12.43 -26.00 10.98
CA CYS A 241 13.78 -26.01 10.44
C CYS A 241 13.94 -27.14 9.42
N ALA A 242 14.84 -26.96 8.47
CA ALA A 242 15.23 -27.97 7.49
C ALA A 242 16.75 -28.13 7.46
N GLU A 243 17.20 -29.39 7.35
CA GLU A 243 18.60 -29.77 7.13
C GLU A 243 18.66 -30.74 5.94
N GLN A 244 18.89 -30.23 4.73
CA GLN A 244 18.93 -31.02 3.50
C GLN A 244 19.69 -30.31 2.38
N ASP A 245 20.21 -31.09 1.41
CA ASP A 245 20.95 -30.57 0.25
C ASP A 245 22.14 -29.65 0.60
N GLY A 246 22.81 -29.94 1.73
CA GLY A 246 23.94 -29.14 2.25
C GLY A 246 23.51 -27.93 3.08
N TRP A 247 22.23 -27.59 3.10
CA TRP A 247 21.70 -26.45 3.85
C TRP A 247 21.18 -26.82 5.23
N SER A 248 21.30 -25.88 6.17
CA SER A 248 20.51 -25.79 7.40
C SER A 248 19.84 -24.43 7.47
N VAL A 249 18.54 -24.37 7.75
CA VAL A 249 17.80 -23.11 7.93
C VAL A 249 16.60 -23.32 8.85
N CYS A 250 16.28 -22.31 9.66
CA CYS A 250 15.05 -22.26 10.45
C CYS A 250 14.16 -21.11 10.00
N TRP A 251 12.86 -21.20 10.26
CA TRP A 251 11.90 -20.13 10.01
C TRP A 251 10.87 -20.02 11.13
N GLU A 252 10.44 -18.79 11.40
CA GLU A 252 9.38 -18.48 12.36
C GLU A 252 8.44 -17.43 11.78
N MET A 253 7.13 -17.60 11.96
CA MET A 253 6.13 -16.60 11.59
C MET A 253 6.13 -15.43 12.57
N THR A 254 6.43 -14.24 12.06
CA THR A 254 6.40 -13.00 12.84
C THR A 254 4.99 -12.38 12.89
N ALA A 255 4.83 -11.36 13.73
CA ALA A 255 3.57 -10.64 13.82
C ALA A 255 3.23 -9.89 12.52
N HIS A 256 4.23 -9.22 11.92
CA HIS A 256 4.06 -8.22 10.84
C HIS A 256 5.13 -8.24 9.73
N ASP A 257 6.19 -9.04 9.85
CA ASP A 257 7.33 -9.12 8.91
C ASP A 257 7.39 -10.45 8.12
N GLY A 258 6.27 -11.16 8.03
CA GLY A 258 6.15 -12.45 7.36
C GLY A 258 6.90 -13.59 8.08
N LEU A 259 7.43 -14.54 7.31
CA LEU A 259 8.41 -15.49 7.83
C LEU A 259 9.76 -14.79 8.04
N ASN A 260 10.33 -14.94 9.23
CA ASN A 260 11.73 -14.65 9.46
C ASN A 260 12.54 -15.93 9.31
N PHE A 261 13.38 -15.98 8.29
CA PHE A 261 14.35 -17.06 8.08
C PHE A 261 15.59 -16.77 8.91
N THR A 262 16.10 -17.77 9.61
CA THR A 262 17.20 -17.60 10.56
C THR A 262 18.29 -18.63 10.37
N ASP A 263 19.52 -18.19 10.61
CA ASP A 263 20.73 -19.01 10.67
C ASP A 263 20.91 -19.93 9.45
N ALA A 264 20.71 -19.38 8.24
CA ALA A 264 20.86 -20.14 7.02
C ALA A 264 22.33 -20.40 6.72
N ALA A 265 22.73 -21.67 6.75
CA ALA A 265 24.10 -22.10 6.51
C ALA A 265 24.15 -23.15 5.39
N TYR A 266 25.23 -23.14 4.61
CA TYR A 266 25.52 -24.14 3.58
C TYR A 266 26.88 -24.79 3.88
N ASP A 267 26.91 -26.12 3.93
CA ASP A 267 28.10 -26.90 4.32
C ASP A 267 28.74 -26.37 5.63
N ASP A 268 27.92 -26.20 6.68
CA ASP A 268 28.28 -25.64 8.00
C ASP A 268 28.79 -24.18 7.99
N THR A 269 28.72 -23.49 6.85
CA THR A 269 29.14 -22.08 6.71
C THR A 269 27.91 -21.17 6.70
N LEU A 270 27.82 -20.26 7.68
CA LEU A 270 26.73 -19.28 7.77
C LEU A 270 26.72 -18.37 6.54
N ILE A 271 25.54 -18.10 6.00
CA ILE A 271 25.32 -17.24 4.82
C ILE A 271 24.53 -15.98 5.21
N PHE A 272 23.47 -16.14 6.01
CA PHE A 272 22.71 -15.02 6.58
C PHE A 272 22.13 -15.41 7.94
N SER A 273 22.06 -14.46 8.85
CA SER A 273 21.49 -14.66 10.19
C SER A 273 19.98 -14.43 10.24
N SER A 274 19.48 -13.50 9.43
CA SER A 274 18.08 -13.09 9.41
C SER A 274 17.65 -12.68 8.00
N ALA A 275 16.50 -13.15 7.53
CA ALA A 275 15.90 -12.66 6.28
C ALA A 275 14.37 -12.64 6.35
N LYS A 276 13.78 -11.48 6.09
CA LYS A 276 12.33 -11.24 6.23
C LYS A 276 11.82 -10.14 5.29
N ILE A 277 10.51 -10.04 5.12
CA ILE A 277 9.87 -8.94 4.39
C ILE A 277 9.17 -8.05 5.40
N THR A 278 9.74 -6.88 5.68
CA THR A 278 9.27 -5.99 6.75
C THR A 278 8.02 -5.20 6.37
N GLN A 279 7.77 -5.02 5.09
CA GLN A 279 6.60 -4.32 4.56
C GLN A 279 6.36 -4.69 3.10
N ILE A 280 5.12 -4.56 2.64
CA ILE A 280 4.80 -4.53 1.21
C ILE A 280 4.02 -3.23 0.94
N GLU A 281 4.54 -2.36 0.08
CA GLU A 281 3.81 -1.17 -0.33
C GLU A 281 3.09 -1.39 -1.66
N ALA A 282 1.77 -1.27 -1.64
CA ALA A 282 0.92 -1.33 -2.83
C ALA A 282 0.49 0.08 -3.24
N TRP A 283 1.10 0.63 -4.29
CA TRP A 283 0.77 1.96 -4.82
C TRP A 283 -0.17 1.85 -6.02
N TYR A 284 -1.20 2.69 -6.07
CA TYR A 284 -2.18 2.72 -7.16
C TYR A 284 -2.11 4.07 -7.89
N PRO A 285 -1.54 4.13 -9.11
CA PRO A 285 -1.49 5.38 -9.88
C PRO A 285 -2.86 5.93 -10.26
N SER A 286 -3.89 5.09 -10.26
CA SER A 286 -5.26 5.43 -10.64
C SER A 286 -6.01 6.27 -9.61
N TRP A 287 -5.62 6.21 -8.34
CA TRP A 287 -6.11 7.06 -7.27
C TRP A 287 -4.93 7.34 -6.37
N PRO A 288 -4.38 8.56 -6.35
CA PRO A 288 -2.98 8.81 -6.01
C PRO A 288 -2.68 8.53 -4.52
N GLY A 289 -2.40 7.27 -4.22
CA GLY A 289 -2.31 6.72 -2.88
C GLY A 289 -2.12 5.21 -2.93
N GLY A 290 -2.04 4.61 -1.74
CA GLY A 290 -1.70 3.21 -1.61
C GLY A 290 -1.88 2.68 -0.20
N TYR A 291 -1.55 1.40 -0.06
CA TYR A 291 -1.55 0.70 1.21
C TYR A 291 -0.15 0.31 1.62
N ARG A 292 0.01 0.19 2.93
CA ARG A 292 1.20 -0.39 3.54
C ARG A 292 0.74 -1.71 4.12
N ASP A 293 0.86 -2.72 3.30
CA ASP A 293 0.48 -4.06 3.64
C ASP A 293 1.56 -4.62 4.56
N GLU A 294 1.11 -5.37 5.55
CA GLU A 294 1.96 -6.15 6.42
C GLU A 294 1.56 -7.60 6.23
N ILE A 295 2.52 -8.50 6.38
CA ILE A 295 2.29 -9.94 6.33
C ILE A 295 2.70 -10.58 7.63
N GLY A 296 1.92 -11.52 8.17
CA GLY A 296 2.21 -12.09 9.48
C GLY A 296 0.96 -12.50 10.25
N PHE A 297 1.14 -13.14 11.40
CA PHE A 297 0.00 -13.71 12.14
C PHE A 297 -0.95 -12.65 12.71
N ASN A 298 -0.47 -11.41 12.94
CA ASN A 298 -1.26 -10.28 13.40
C ASN A 298 -1.39 -9.15 12.36
N ALA A 299 -0.90 -9.38 11.15
CA ALA A 299 -0.85 -8.40 10.10
C ALA A 299 -2.18 -8.19 9.37
N THR A 300 -2.20 -7.20 8.48
CA THR A 300 -3.33 -6.90 7.59
C THR A 300 -3.52 -7.96 6.50
N VAL A 301 -2.45 -8.61 6.02
CA VAL A 301 -2.50 -9.75 5.09
C VAL A 301 -1.97 -11.01 5.78
N ARG A 302 -2.85 -11.93 6.16
CA ARG A 302 -2.52 -13.02 7.09
C ARG A 302 -1.98 -14.28 6.41
N PRO A 303 -1.21 -15.12 7.11
CA PRO A 303 -0.75 -16.38 6.55
C PRO A 303 -1.92 -17.36 6.34
N TYR A 304 -1.78 -18.18 5.31
CA TYR A 304 -2.74 -19.16 4.85
C TYR A 304 -2.05 -20.50 4.63
N GLY A 305 -2.66 -21.54 5.18
CA GLY A 305 -2.10 -22.89 5.11
C GLY A 305 -0.84 -23.03 5.94
N ASP A 306 -0.48 -24.28 6.20
CA ASP A 306 0.79 -24.61 6.83
C ASP A 306 1.94 -24.10 5.96
N THR A 307 3.08 -23.78 6.57
CA THR A 307 4.27 -23.37 5.82
C THR A 307 4.78 -24.56 5.02
N GLU A 308 4.92 -24.40 3.70
CA GLU A 308 5.25 -25.49 2.79
C GLU A 308 6.76 -25.64 2.66
N LEU A 309 7.25 -26.87 2.83
CA LEU A 309 8.60 -27.28 2.46
C LEU A 309 8.50 -28.16 1.21
N ASN A 310 8.83 -27.60 0.04
CA ASN A 310 8.74 -28.31 -1.24
C ASN A 310 10.13 -28.77 -1.70
N GLU A 311 10.26 -30.05 -2.00
CA GLU A 311 11.50 -30.67 -2.49
C GLU A 311 11.55 -30.69 -4.03
N PHE A 312 12.72 -30.45 -4.60
CA PHE A 312 13.02 -30.50 -6.03
C PHE A 312 14.26 -31.37 -6.28
N ASP A 313 14.54 -31.68 -7.56
CA ASP A 313 15.73 -32.47 -7.93
C ASP A 313 17.06 -31.72 -7.68
N ASP A 314 17.01 -30.38 -7.60
CA ASP A 314 18.16 -29.46 -7.49
C ASP A 314 18.15 -28.63 -6.20
N GLY A 315 17.40 -29.07 -5.18
CA GLY A 315 17.30 -28.40 -3.88
C GLY A 315 15.87 -28.37 -3.33
N PHE A 316 15.53 -27.37 -2.55
CA PHE A 316 14.21 -27.24 -1.92
C PHE A 316 13.80 -25.77 -1.78
N GLU A 317 12.52 -25.52 -1.49
CA GLU A 317 12.05 -24.19 -1.10
C GLU A 317 11.19 -24.25 0.16
N VAL A 318 11.21 -23.16 0.92
CA VAL A 318 10.25 -22.88 1.98
C VAL A 318 9.33 -21.76 1.50
N ARG A 319 8.02 -21.98 1.62
CA ARG A 319 6.99 -21.09 1.06
C ARG A 319 5.89 -20.82 2.07
N GLN A 320 5.51 -19.56 2.19
CA GLN A 320 4.27 -19.17 2.87
C GLN A 320 3.38 -18.37 1.93
N LEU A 321 2.11 -18.76 1.86
CA LEU A 321 1.04 -17.97 1.24
C LEU A 321 0.44 -17.00 2.27
N PHE A 322 0.29 -15.74 1.89
CA PHE A 322 -0.39 -14.70 2.65
C PHE A 322 -1.60 -14.18 1.88
N THR A 323 -2.74 -14.11 2.55
CA THR A 323 -3.97 -13.62 1.94
C THR A 323 -5.06 -13.26 2.96
N GLU A 324 -5.99 -12.41 2.54
CA GLU A 324 -7.07 -11.86 3.36
C GLU A 324 -8.41 -12.63 3.24
N PHE A 325 -8.47 -13.75 2.49
CA PHE A 325 -9.69 -14.07 1.74
C PHE A 325 -11.03 -14.16 2.46
N THR A 326 -11.97 -13.41 1.88
CA THR A 326 -13.40 -13.71 1.90
C THR A 326 -13.96 -14.17 0.53
N ARG A 327 -13.33 -13.86 -0.64
CA ARG A 327 -13.89 -14.13 -2.02
C ARG A 327 -12.92 -14.21 -3.24
N TRP A 328 -11.65 -14.60 -3.13
CA TRP A 328 -10.75 -14.71 -4.32
C TRP A 328 -11.34 -15.50 -5.51
N PRO A 329 -10.99 -15.19 -6.77
CA PRO A 329 -10.39 -13.95 -7.27
C PRO A 329 -11.40 -12.81 -7.41
N ASN A 330 -12.68 -13.06 -7.10
CA ASN A 330 -13.80 -12.11 -7.22
C ASN A 330 -13.90 -11.15 -6.03
N CYS A 331 -12.79 -10.91 -5.34
CA CYS A 331 -12.70 -9.84 -4.36
C CYS A 331 -12.05 -8.61 -5.02
N ILE A 332 -12.48 -7.45 -4.57
CA ILE A 332 -11.87 -6.17 -4.94
C ILE A 332 -11.21 -5.66 -3.68
N CYS A 333 -9.99 -5.13 -3.82
CA CYS A 333 -9.14 -4.84 -2.67
C CYS A 333 -8.87 -6.11 -1.87
N CYS A 334 -8.19 -7.07 -2.48
CA CYS A 334 -7.72 -8.25 -1.77
C CYS A 334 -6.33 -8.62 -2.27
N TYR A 335 -5.51 -9.05 -1.33
CA TYR A 335 -4.12 -9.37 -1.56
C TYR A 335 -3.86 -10.86 -1.44
N ARG A 336 -2.96 -11.35 -2.30
CA ARG A 336 -2.50 -12.73 -2.33
C ARG A 336 -1.03 -12.73 -2.70
N TYR A 337 -0.21 -12.99 -1.69
CA TYR A 337 1.24 -12.91 -1.78
C TYR A 337 1.88 -14.25 -1.41
N GLU A 338 3.00 -14.60 -2.02
CA GLU A 338 3.86 -15.68 -1.54
C GLU A 338 5.22 -15.12 -1.17
N GLN A 339 5.69 -15.47 0.02
CA GLN A 339 7.07 -15.28 0.45
C GLN A 339 7.78 -16.63 0.34
N ILE A 340 8.88 -16.66 -0.41
CA ILE A 340 9.59 -17.90 -0.74
C ILE A 340 11.10 -17.65 -0.58
N ILE A 341 11.81 -18.61 0.02
CA ILE A 341 13.25 -18.76 -0.21
C ILE A 341 13.49 -20.16 -0.78
N ARG A 342 14.17 -20.22 -1.93
CA ARG A 342 14.61 -21.48 -2.55
C ARG A 342 16.11 -21.66 -2.35
N PHE A 343 16.51 -22.84 -1.91
CA PHE A 343 17.87 -23.25 -1.62
C PHE A 343 18.27 -24.32 -2.62
N TYR A 344 19.38 -24.11 -3.32
CA TYR A 344 19.88 -25.04 -4.35
C TYR A 344 21.00 -25.92 -3.80
N ASP A 345 21.09 -27.16 -4.30
CA ASP A 345 22.11 -28.15 -3.91
C ASP A 345 23.57 -27.76 -4.22
N ASN A 346 23.75 -26.64 -4.94
CA ASN A 346 25.04 -26.08 -5.31
C ASN A 346 25.45 -24.87 -4.45
N GLY A 347 24.67 -24.54 -3.42
CA GLY A 347 24.88 -23.41 -2.53
C GLY A 347 24.30 -22.08 -3.01
N ALA A 348 23.63 -22.02 -4.16
CA ALA A 348 22.86 -20.83 -4.53
C ALA A 348 21.54 -20.74 -3.74
N LEU A 349 20.99 -19.53 -3.64
CA LEU A 349 19.64 -19.33 -3.12
C LEU A 349 18.90 -18.17 -3.82
N ASP A 350 17.57 -18.25 -3.83
CA ASP A 350 16.68 -17.25 -4.39
C ASP A 350 15.73 -16.72 -3.31
N PHE A 351 15.78 -15.41 -3.05
CA PHE A 351 14.76 -14.68 -2.30
C PHE A 351 13.66 -14.28 -3.27
N ARG A 352 12.45 -14.81 -3.07
CA ARG A 352 11.35 -14.66 -4.01
C ARG A 352 10.11 -14.10 -3.33
N PHE A 353 9.57 -13.05 -3.94
CA PHE A 353 8.23 -12.55 -3.65
C PHE A 353 7.33 -12.76 -4.88
N THR A 354 6.11 -13.23 -4.67
CA THR A 354 5.11 -13.38 -5.74
C THR A 354 3.83 -12.62 -5.36
N SER A 355 3.33 -11.77 -6.25
CA SER A 355 2.01 -11.16 -6.17
C SER A 355 1.09 -11.76 -7.22
N HIS A 356 -0.05 -12.26 -6.77
CA HIS A 356 -1.10 -12.77 -7.65
C HIS A 356 -2.06 -11.66 -8.11
N GLY A 357 -1.80 -10.41 -7.72
CA GLY A 357 -2.62 -9.24 -8.06
C GLY A 357 -4.04 -9.32 -7.50
N PRO A 358 -4.98 -8.58 -8.08
CA PRO A 358 -4.76 -7.24 -8.61
C PRO A 358 -4.76 -6.20 -7.48
N GLY A 359 -5.04 -6.58 -6.23
CA GLY A 359 -5.26 -5.61 -5.15
C GLY A 359 -6.53 -4.76 -5.38
N CYS A 360 -6.43 -3.46 -5.13
CA CYS A 360 -7.53 -2.50 -5.19
C CYS A 360 -7.82 -1.89 -6.56
N ASP A 361 -6.96 -2.10 -7.55
CA ASP A 361 -7.15 -1.56 -8.89
C ASP A 361 -6.32 -2.34 -9.92
N ASP A 362 -6.59 -2.17 -11.21
CA ASP A 362 -5.87 -2.91 -12.26
C ASP A 362 -4.48 -2.35 -12.58
N LEU A 363 -4.16 -1.16 -12.09
CA LEU A 363 -2.82 -0.59 -12.16
C LEU A 363 -2.30 -0.41 -10.75
N SER A 364 -1.29 -1.19 -10.39
CA SER A 364 -0.58 -1.10 -9.13
C SER A 364 0.91 -1.34 -9.29
N ILE A 365 1.65 -0.92 -8.28
CA ILE A 365 3.07 -1.20 -8.11
C ILE A 365 3.23 -1.79 -6.72
N TYR A 366 3.66 -3.05 -6.65
CA TYR A 366 3.99 -3.72 -5.39
C TYR A 366 5.49 -3.58 -5.11
N ARG A 367 5.81 -3.17 -3.88
CA ARG A 367 7.18 -3.01 -3.39
C ARG A 367 7.34 -3.80 -2.09
N PRO A 368 7.74 -5.08 -2.14
CA PRO A 368 8.15 -5.82 -0.95
C PRO A 368 9.53 -5.32 -0.49
N PHE A 369 9.73 -5.17 0.81
CA PHE A 369 11.00 -4.72 1.40
C PHE A 369 11.69 -5.91 2.05
N TRP A 370 12.52 -6.62 1.27
CA TRP A 370 13.37 -7.67 1.83
C TRP A 370 14.50 -7.04 2.64
N ARG A 371 14.64 -7.44 3.91
CA ARG A 371 15.83 -7.22 4.74
C ARG A 371 16.58 -8.54 4.86
N ILE A 372 17.87 -8.53 4.59
CA ILE A 372 18.75 -9.70 4.65
C ILE A 372 20.00 -9.30 5.43
N ASP A 373 20.18 -9.91 6.58
CA ASP A 373 21.33 -9.75 7.47
C ASP A 373 22.43 -10.73 7.06
N VAL A 374 23.43 -10.25 6.32
CA VAL A 374 24.37 -11.10 5.58
C VAL A 374 25.58 -11.40 6.44
N ASP A 375 25.76 -12.69 6.77
CA ASP A 375 26.74 -13.19 7.74
C ASP A 375 27.61 -14.30 7.15
N LEU A 376 28.31 -14.00 6.06
CA LEU A 376 29.15 -14.95 5.35
C LEU A 376 30.29 -15.41 6.26
N ASP A 377 30.30 -16.67 6.69
CA ASP A 377 31.32 -17.19 7.65
C ASP A 377 31.42 -16.32 8.94
N GLY A 378 30.30 -15.72 9.34
CA GLY A 378 30.15 -14.92 10.56
C GLY A 378 29.82 -13.44 10.33
N PRO A 379 29.45 -12.72 11.40
CA PRO A 379 28.77 -11.43 11.28
C PRO A 379 29.65 -10.20 11.00
N ASN A 380 30.96 -10.34 10.79
CA ASN A 380 31.82 -9.15 10.75
C ASN A 380 32.91 -9.31 9.70
N ASN A 381 33.44 -8.17 9.24
CA ASN A 381 34.55 -8.07 8.30
C ASN A 381 34.18 -8.48 6.88
N HIS A 382 32.98 -8.13 6.44
CA HIS A 382 32.55 -8.36 5.07
C HIS A 382 33.22 -7.39 4.10
N GLU A 383 33.88 -7.91 3.07
CA GLU A 383 34.35 -7.13 1.93
C GLU A 383 33.21 -7.01 0.91
N VAL A 384 32.70 -5.79 0.71
CA VAL A 384 31.62 -5.52 -0.24
C VAL A 384 32.15 -4.81 -1.48
N GLN A 385 31.80 -5.34 -2.64
CA GLN A 385 32.17 -4.79 -3.94
C GLN A 385 30.94 -4.60 -4.83
N ILE A 386 30.96 -3.54 -5.62
CA ILE A 386 29.94 -3.21 -6.62
C ILE A 386 30.55 -3.20 -8.02
N TRP A 387 29.77 -3.59 -9.01
CA TRP A 387 30.17 -3.45 -10.41
C TRP A 387 29.90 -2.02 -10.89
N ASP A 388 30.95 -1.29 -11.28
CA ASP A 388 30.88 0.12 -11.75
C ASP A 388 30.59 0.25 -13.25
N GLY A 389 30.51 -0.87 -13.96
CA GLY A 389 30.35 -0.95 -15.40
C GLY A 389 31.59 -1.41 -16.16
N ALA A 390 32.73 -1.53 -15.47
CA ALA A 390 33.97 -2.04 -16.05
C ALA A 390 34.72 -3.00 -15.12
N GLN A 391 34.64 -2.77 -13.81
CA GLN A 391 35.34 -3.56 -12.81
C GLN A 391 34.55 -3.59 -11.49
N TRP A 392 34.94 -4.53 -10.64
CA TRP A 392 34.53 -4.57 -9.25
C TRP A 392 35.29 -3.52 -8.45
N VAL A 393 34.56 -2.62 -7.80
CA VAL A 393 35.08 -1.58 -6.92
C VAL A 393 34.52 -1.78 -5.52
N GLU A 394 35.32 -1.49 -4.51
CA GLU A 394 34.91 -1.59 -3.12
C GLU A 394 33.82 -0.57 -2.78
N ALA A 395 32.81 -1.01 -2.03
CA ALA A 395 31.82 -0.14 -1.40
C ALA A 395 32.36 0.31 -0.04
N GLU A 396 32.82 1.56 0.06
CA GLU A 396 33.43 2.06 1.31
C GLU A 396 32.37 2.44 2.35
N THR A 397 31.24 3.01 1.91
CA THR A 397 30.16 3.50 2.79
C THR A 397 28.81 3.00 2.31
N GLU A 398 27.80 3.13 3.16
CA GLU A 398 26.41 2.83 2.83
C GLU A 398 25.98 3.51 1.51
N LEU A 399 25.20 2.80 0.71
CA LEU A 399 24.77 3.30 -0.58
C LEU A 399 23.46 2.68 -1.08
N GLU A 400 22.88 3.37 -2.06
CA GLU A 400 21.74 2.92 -2.84
C GLU A 400 22.16 2.65 -4.29
N LEU A 401 21.75 1.51 -4.82
CA LEU A 401 21.93 1.10 -6.21
C LEU A 401 20.58 1.11 -6.93
N HIS A 402 20.51 1.90 -8.00
CA HIS A 402 19.35 1.96 -8.87
C HIS A 402 19.70 2.42 -10.31
N PRO A 403 19.22 1.72 -11.35
CA PRO A 403 18.52 0.44 -11.29
C PRO A 403 19.48 -0.69 -10.87
N PHE A 404 18.98 -1.66 -10.10
CA PHE A 404 19.76 -2.85 -9.72
C PHE A 404 19.80 -3.93 -10.80
N VAL A 405 18.85 -3.89 -11.75
CA VAL A 405 18.74 -4.80 -12.89
C VAL A 405 18.85 -4.01 -14.20
N GLU A 406 19.48 -4.59 -15.22
CA GLU A 406 19.44 -4.06 -16.59
C GLU A 406 18.58 -4.95 -17.48
N THR A 407 17.43 -4.43 -17.87
CA THR A 407 16.60 -5.04 -18.91
C THR A 407 17.10 -4.58 -20.27
N SER A 408 18.05 -5.32 -20.85
CA SER A 408 18.39 -5.13 -22.27
C SER A 408 17.19 -5.57 -23.12
N LEU A 409 16.72 -4.69 -24.01
CA LEU A 409 15.79 -5.09 -25.06
C LEU A 409 16.56 -6.07 -25.97
N LEU A 410 16.26 -7.35 -25.88
CA LEU A 410 16.61 -8.31 -26.91
C LEU A 410 15.73 -8.03 -28.14
N GLU A 411 16.03 -6.97 -28.90
CA GLU A 411 15.55 -6.88 -30.26
C GLU A 411 16.32 -7.88 -31.12
N GLU A 412 15.58 -8.80 -31.75
CA GLU A 412 16.10 -9.66 -32.80
C GLU A 412 16.72 -8.79 -33.91
N ASN A 413 18.06 -8.79 -33.97
CA ASN A 413 18.89 -8.34 -35.10
C ASN A 413 19.23 -6.86 -35.26
N GLU A 414 19.54 -6.13 -34.20
CA GLU A 414 20.55 -5.07 -34.33
C GLU A 414 21.24 -4.82 -32.98
N LEU A 415 22.52 -5.22 -32.90
CA LEU A 415 23.43 -4.72 -31.86
C LEU A 415 23.57 -3.22 -32.09
N LEU A 416 22.71 -2.43 -31.47
CA LEU A 416 23.04 -1.04 -31.17
C LEU A 416 24.27 -1.10 -30.26
N GLU A 417 25.43 -0.84 -30.85
CA GLU A 417 26.63 -0.44 -30.11
C GLU A 417 26.31 0.87 -29.38
N VAL A 418 25.60 0.75 -28.27
CA VAL A 418 25.57 1.79 -27.25
C VAL A 418 26.94 1.71 -26.58
N GLU A 419 27.91 2.40 -27.16
CA GLU A 419 29.07 2.86 -26.39
C GLU A 419 28.52 3.63 -25.19
N ASN A 420 28.39 2.98 -24.03
CA ASN A 420 28.55 3.50 -22.67
C ASN A 420 27.64 2.76 -21.65
N VAL A 421 28.32 2.06 -20.75
CA VAL A 421 27.90 1.50 -19.45
C VAL A 421 27.02 0.24 -19.51
N VAL A 422 27.65 -0.94 -19.44
CA VAL A 422 26.99 -2.18 -19.00
C VAL A 422 26.93 -2.10 -17.47
N ASN A 423 25.82 -1.68 -16.86
CA ASN A 423 25.73 -1.55 -15.40
C ASN A 423 25.78 -2.91 -14.68
N LEU A 424 25.71 -4.04 -15.36
CA LEU A 424 25.90 -5.38 -14.76
C LEU A 424 27.25 -6.00 -15.16
N SER A 425 27.75 -6.93 -14.32
CA SER A 425 28.88 -7.78 -14.71
C SER A 425 28.52 -8.65 -15.92
N LEU A 426 29.51 -9.31 -16.54
CA LEU A 426 29.26 -10.26 -17.64
C LEU A 426 28.35 -11.43 -17.24
N THR A 427 28.21 -11.69 -15.94
CA THR A 427 27.31 -12.71 -15.38
C THR A 427 25.94 -12.17 -14.99
N GLY A 428 25.68 -10.86 -15.15
CA GLY A 428 24.43 -10.22 -14.76
C GLY A 428 24.39 -9.74 -13.30
N SER A 429 25.53 -9.79 -12.59
CA SER A 429 25.60 -9.51 -11.15
C SER A 429 26.06 -8.08 -10.87
N LYS A 430 25.58 -7.49 -9.77
CA LYS A 430 25.83 -6.08 -9.43
C LYS A 430 26.60 -5.89 -8.12
N VAL A 431 26.39 -6.79 -7.17
CA VAL A 431 26.98 -6.75 -5.83
C VAL A 431 27.71 -8.06 -5.55
N ALA A 432 28.85 -7.97 -4.87
CA ALA A 432 29.56 -9.11 -4.32
C ALA A 432 29.87 -8.84 -2.84
N ALA A 433 29.64 -9.82 -1.98
CA ALA A 433 30.05 -9.81 -0.58
C ALA A 433 30.96 -11.01 -0.33
N ASN A 434 32.02 -10.81 0.44
CA ASN A 434 32.99 -11.85 0.74
C ASN A 434 33.46 -11.73 2.19
N HIS A 435 33.74 -12.87 2.82
CA HIS A 435 34.47 -12.93 4.08
C HIS A 435 35.22 -14.26 4.13
N ASN A 436 36.52 -14.18 4.45
CA ASN A 436 37.47 -15.31 4.35
C ASN A 436 37.44 -16.00 2.98
N ASP A 437 37.15 -17.30 2.94
CA ASP A 437 37.06 -18.11 1.71
C ASP A 437 35.62 -18.18 1.16
N THR A 438 34.67 -17.52 1.81
CA THR A 438 33.24 -17.51 1.48
C THR A 438 32.89 -16.23 0.74
N GLY A 439 32.26 -16.35 -0.42
CA GLY A 439 31.84 -15.21 -1.22
C GLY A 439 30.56 -15.49 -1.99
N TYR A 440 29.74 -14.47 -2.15
CA TYR A 440 28.50 -14.52 -2.93
C TYR A 440 28.41 -13.30 -3.86
N ILE A 441 27.94 -13.56 -5.08
CA ILE A 441 27.50 -12.52 -6.02
C ILE A 441 25.99 -12.47 -6.08
N TRP A 442 25.45 -11.27 -6.22
CA TRP A 442 24.02 -10.98 -6.10
C TRP A 442 23.49 -10.33 -7.38
N GLN A 443 22.34 -10.81 -7.83
CA GLN A 443 21.66 -10.33 -9.02
C GLN A 443 20.14 -10.46 -8.90
N MET A 444 19.41 -9.59 -9.59
CA MET A 444 17.97 -9.77 -9.79
C MET A 444 17.75 -10.55 -11.07
N GLU A 445 16.98 -11.64 -11.01
CA GLU A 445 16.57 -12.37 -12.21
C GLU A 445 15.50 -11.56 -12.95
N PRO A 446 15.63 -11.36 -14.28
CA PRO A 446 14.55 -10.79 -15.08
C PRO A 446 13.35 -11.74 -15.09
N THR A 447 12.22 -11.25 -14.60
CA THR A 447 10.98 -12.03 -14.44
C THR A 447 9.82 -11.41 -15.21
N ASP A 448 9.85 -10.10 -15.45
CA ASP A 448 8.85 -9.40 -16.22
C ASP A 448 9.02 -9.75 -17.72
N PRO A 449 8.01 -10.40 -18.35
CA PRO A 449 8.07 -10.73 -19.78
C PRO A 449 8.17 -9.49 -20.69
N LEU A 450 7.97 -8.28 -20.16
CA LEU A 450 8.06 -7.01 -20.87
C LEU A 450 9.44 -6.36 -20.75
N GLY A 451 10.32 -6.87 -19.88
CA GLY A 451 11.61 -6.27 -19.59
C GLY A 451 11.45 -4.87 -18.94
N HIS A 452 10.51 -4.73 -18.00
CA HIS A 452 10.40 -3.52 -17.16
C HIS A 452 10.67 -3.80 -15.68
N ASP A 453 11.33 -4.92 -15.38
CA ASP A 453 11.89 -5.21 -14.07
C ASP A 453 12.73 -4.02 -13.60
N GLU A 454 12.49 -3.62 -12.36
CA GLU A 454 13.17 -2.52 -11.72
C GLU A 454 13.29 -2.86 -10.25
N ALA A 455 14.42 -2.50 -9.64
CA ALA A 455 14.63 -2.66 -8.21
C ALA A 455 15.58 -1.59 -7.68
N TYR A 456 15.36 -1.23 -6.42
CA TYR A 456 16.34 -0.60 -5.57
C TYR A 456 17.06 -1.68 -4.77
N PHE A 457 18.36 -1.52 -4.60
CA PHE A 457 19.15 -2.35 -3.71
C PHE A 457 19.99 -1.46 -2.81
N PHE A 458 19.99 -1.73 -1.52
CA PHE A 458 20.72 -0.92 -0.56
C PHE A 458 21.69 -1.79 0.22
N ILE A 459 22.83 -1.18 0.54
CA ILE A 459 23.90 -1.78 1.33
C ILE A 459 24.11 -0.86 2.52
N LEU A 460 23.83 -1.36 3.72
CA LEU A 460 23.94 -0.62 4.97
C LEU A 460 24.82 -1.39 5.97
N GLN A 461 25.29 -0.69 7.01
CA GLN A 461 25.97 -1.31 8.15
C GLN A 461 24.93 -1.79 9.15
N ASP A 462 25.04 -3.02 9.67
CA ASP A 462 24.07 -3.49 10.66
C ASP A 462 23.98 -2.55 11.88
N ASN A 463 22.75 -2.31 12.30
CA ASN A 463 22.40 -1.48 13.44
C ASN A 463 21.06 -1.96 14.02
N GLU A 464 20.97 -1.97 15.35
CA GLU A 464 19.80 -2.41 16.13
C GLU A 464 18.47 -1.78 15.68
N ASN A 465 18.50 -0.56 15.13
CA ASN A 465 17.30 0.16 14.69
C ASN A 465 17.04 0.09 13.18
N GLU A 466 17.83 -0.69 12.45
CA GLU A 466 17.75 -0.83 10.99
C GLU A 466 16.94 -2.07 10.58
N GLY A 467 15.76 -2.19 11.18
CA GLY A 467 14.77 -3.21 10.82
C GLY A 467 15.05 -4.64 11.25
N ASP A 468 16.02 -4.88 12.14
CA ASP A 468 16.18 -6.19 12.78
C ASP A 468 14.97 -6.52 13.68
N GLY A 469 14.52 -5.55 14.46
CA GLY A 469 13.22 -5.58 15.13
C GLY A 469 12.04 -5.37 14.18
N PRO A 470 10.80 -5.41 14.69
CA PRO A 470 9.61 -5.09 13.90
C PRO A 470 9.69 -3.67 13.33
N VAL A 471 9.46 -3.53 12.02
CA VAL A 471 9.46 -2.21 11.35
C VAL A 471 8.05 -1.68 11.27
N VAL A 472 7.81 -0.53 11.87
CA VAL A 472 6.51 0.14 11.73
C VAL A 472 6.51 0.94 10.44
N THR A 473 5.48 0.74 9.60
CA THR A 473 5.31 1.50 8.35
C THR A 473 5.29 3.01 8.62
N GLY A 474 5.73 3.89 7.71
CA GLY A 474 5.77 5.37 7.89
C GLY A 474 5.12 6.13 6.73
N PRO A 475 5.14 7.49 6.64
CA PRO A 475 4.36 8.28 5.68
C PRO A 475 4.48 7.86 4.21
N GLY A 476 3.44 8.13 3.43
CA GLY A 476 3.36 7.67 2.04
C GLY A 476 4.35 8.43 1.17
N ASP A 477 5.05 7.71 0.27
CA ASP A 477 6.05 8.25 -0.67
C ASP A 477 7.32 8.86 -0.01
N THR A 478 7.28 9.26 1.26
CA THR A 478 8.41 9.90 1.98
C THR A 478 9.11 9.00 3.01
N TYR A 479 8.43 7.97 3.52
CA TYR A 479 9.07 6.92 4.32
C TYR A 479 9.57 5.83 3.40
N GLN A 480 10.88 5.61 3.41
CA GLN A 480 11.53 4.73 2.46
C GLN A 480 12.59 3.94 3.22
N PRO A 481 12.22 2.97 4.07
CA PRO A 481 13.19 2.00 4.54
C PRO A 481 13.85 1.37 3.31
N PRO A 482 15.17 1.23 3.27
CA PRO A 482 16.12 1.63 4.30
C PRO A 482 16.76 3.01 4.10
N ARG A 483 16.41 3.76 3.04
CA ARG A 483 17.02 5.07 2.66
C ARG A 483 17.13 6.06 3.83
N GLN A 484 16.20 6.04 4.79
CA GLN A 484 16.24 6.88 5.98
C GLN A 484 17.37 6.56 6.98
N TRP A 485 17.94 5.36 6.90
CA TRP A 485 19.03 4.90 7.77
C TRP A 485 20.41 5.17 7.17
N ILE A 486 20.49 5.39 5.84
CA ILE A 486 21.72 5.79 5.17
C ILE A 486 22.23 7.10 5.78
N ASN A 487 23.35 7.00 6.47
CA ASN A 487 23.98 8.08 7.21
C ASN A 487 25.48 8.24 6.86
N GLY A 488 26.00 7.37 5.98
CA GLY A 488 27.38 7.39 5.52
C GLY A 488 28.34 6.54 6.34
N ASP A 489 27.81 5.61 7.14
CA ASP A 489 28.58 4.64 7.91
C ASP A 489 29.39 3.70 6.97
N PRO A 490 30.50 3.14 7.46
CA PRO A 490 31.32 2.22 6.68
C PRO A 490 30.61 0.87 6.48
N VAL A 491 30.76 0.26 5.31
CA VAL A 491 30.17 -1.08 5.03
C VAL A 491 31.22 -2.16 4.80
N SER A 492 32.28 -1.87 4.05
CA SER A 492 33.39 -2.82 3.90
C SER A 492 34.19 -2.93 5.19
N GLY A 493 34.39 -4.16 5.67
CA GLY A 493 35.05 -4.47 6.93
C GLY A 493 34.11 -4.53 8.14
N GLU A 494 32.80 -4.33 7.95
CA GLU A 494 31.81 -4.28 9.02
C GLU A 494 30.79 -5.43 8.90
N ASP A 495 29.80 -5.42 9.79
CA ASP A 495 28.56 -6.19 9.70
C ASP A 495 27.61 -5.50 8.72
N ILE A 496 26.97 -6.25 7.79
CA ILE A 496 26.28 -5.66 6.65
C ILE A 496 24.85 -6.18 6.48
N VAL A 497 23.96 -5.27 6.13
CA VAL A 497 22.57 -5.58 5.82
C VAL A 497 22.27 -5.19 4.38
N PHE A 498 21.66 -6.13 3.65
CA PHE A 498 21.13 -5.89 2.32
C PHE A 498 19.64 -5.66 2.37
N TRP A 499 19.21 -4.63 1.64
CA TRP A 499 17.79 -4.42 1.36
C TRP A 499 17.51 -4.53 -0.12
N PHE A 500 16.56 -5.39 -0.47
CA PHE A 500 16.12 -5.56 -1.85
C PHE A 500 14.65 -5.15 -1.98
N VAL A 501 14.42 -4.11 -2.78
CA VAL A 501 13.10 -3.50 -2.97
C VAL A 501 12.76 -3.48 -4.47
N PRO A 502 12.20 -4.59 -5.00
CA PRO A 502 11.75 -4.67 -6.38
C PRO A 502 10.45 -3.87 -6.61
N LEU A 503 10.23 -3.41 -7.83
CA LEU A 503 9.02 -2.70 -8.26
C LEU A 503 8.23 -3.57 -9.22
N LEU A 504 7.28 -4.34 -8.70
CA LEU A 504 6.42 -5.20 -9.52
C LEU A 504 5.25 -4.39 -10.07
N LYS A 505 5.32 -4.02 -11.34
CA LYS A 505 4.32 -3.20 -12.03
C LYS A 505 3.27 -4.09 -12.69
N THR A 506 2.00 -3.86 -12.41
CA THR A 506 0.92 -4.64 -13.02
C THR A 506 0.61 -4.20 -14.44
N LYS A 507 0.17 -5.13 -15.29
CA LYS A 507 -0.31 -4.83 -16.65
C LYS A 507 -1.65 -5.49 -16.95
N GLN A 508 -2.59 -4.68 -17.45
CA GLN A 508 -3.94 -5.09 -17.84
C GLN A 508 -4.10 -5.19 -19.37
N SER A 509 -3.08 -5.66 -20.09
CA SER A 509 -3.15 -5.94 -21.53
C SER A 509 -2.17 -7.06 -21.87
N GLU A 510 -2.47 -7.85 -22.90
CA GLU A 510 -1.68 -9.03 -23.24
C GLU A 510 -0.17 -8.74 -23.42
N PRO A 511 0.73 -9.57 -22.84
CA PRO A 511 0.44 -10.56 -21.79
C PRO A 511 0.04 -9.86 -20.49
N LEU A 512 -1.03 -10.34 -19.85
CA LEU A 512 -1.43 -9.91 -18.51
C LEU A 512 -0.27 -10.15 -17.52
N TRP A 513 -0.14 -9.30 -16.50
CA TRP A 513 0.93 -9.41 -15.51
C TRP A 513 0.50 -8.82 -14.17
N CYS A 514 0.79 -9.51 -13.06
CA CYS A 514 0.22 -9.24 -11.74
C CYS A 514 -1.33 -9.17 -11.74
N MET A 515 -2.01 -10.12 -12.38
CA MET A 515 -3.47 -10.14 -12.53
C MET A 515 -4.08 -11.45 -12.03
N PRO A 516 -5.28 -11.40 -11.43
CA PRO A 516 -5.97 -12.59 -10.98
C PRO A 516 -6.51 -13.35 -12.19
N ASP A 517 -6.04 -14.58 -12.41
CA ASP A 517 -6.53 -15.43 -13.50
C ASP A 517 -7.37 -16.61 -12.99
N PRO A 518 -8.53 -16.90 -13.62
CA PRO A 518 -9.25 -18.17 -13.56
C PRO A 518 -8.49 -19.43 -13.97
N GLU A 519 -7.49 -19.35 -14.87
CA GLU A 519 -6.83 -20.51 -15.47
C GLU A 519 -5.41 -20.70 -14.91
N PRO A 520 -4.95 -21.96 -14.72
CA PRO A 520 -3.61 -22.25 -14.22
C PRO A 520 -2.58 -22.01 -15.34
N GLY A 521 -2.17 -20.77 -15.53
CA GLY A 521 -1.15 -20.42 -16.52
C GLY A 521 -0.85 -18.93 -16.58
N ILE A 522 0.13 -18.50 -15.77
CA ILE A 522 0.89 -17.24 -15.86
C ILE A 522 0.02 -15.99 -15.93
N ASN A 523 -0.23 -15.36 -14.78
CA ASN A 523 -0.42 -13.91 -14.66
C ASN A 523 0.03 -13.37 -13.29
N GLN A 524 0.70 -14.18 -12.45
CA GLN A 524 1.38 -13.68 -11.26
C GLN A 524 2.58 -12.85 -11.70
N CYS A 525 2.96 -11.87 -10.89
CA CYS A 525 4.28 -11.28 -11.02
C CYS A 525 5.14 -11.67 -9.85
N GLU A 526 6.40 -11.88 -10.13
CA GLU A 526 7.38 -12.30 -9.16
C GLU A 526 8.58 -11.37 -9.23
N ALA A 527 9.35 -11.35 -8.16
CA ALA A 527 10.66 -10.72 -8.12
C ALA A 527 11.60 -11.68 -7.39
N ILE A 528 12.77 -11.89 -7.99
CA ILE A 528 13.74 -12.88 -7.53
C ILE A 528 15.10 -12.19 -7.39
N LEU A 529 15.61 -12.15 -6.15
CA LEU A 529 17.00 -11.84 -5.88
C LEU A 529 17.76 -13.15 -5.71
N ARG A 530 18.73 -13.40 -6.58
CA ARG A 530 19.58 -14.59 -6.57
C ARG A 530 20.93 -14.29 -5.94
N ALA A 531 21.34 -15.13 -5.01
CA ALA A 531 22.69 -15.19 -4.45
C ALA A 531 23.40 -16.45 -4.98
N ILE A 532 24.59 -16.27 -5.55
CA ILE A 532 25.36 -17.37 -6.17
C ILE A 532 26.73 -17.48 -5.48
N PRO A 533 27.14 -18.69 -5.06
CA PRO A 533 28.46 -18.90 -4.48
C PRO A 533 29.60 -18.52 -5.42
N GLY A 534 30.58 -17.84 -4.85
CA GLY A 534 31.80 -17.37 -5.48
C GLY A 534 31.99 -15.87 -5.32
N GLY A 535 33.24 -15.46 -5.25
CA GLY A 535 33.61 -14.05 -5.29
C GLY A 535 33.52 -13.45 -6.70
N PRO A 536 33.80 -12.14 -6.82
CA PRO A 536 33.70 -11.42 -8.08
C PRO A 536 34.58 -12.06 -9.15
N LYS A 537 33.93 -12.61 -10.17
CA LYS A 537 34.57 -13.13 -11.37
C LYS A 537 34.49 -12.02 -12.43
N ASP A 538 35.52 -11.98 -13.28
CA ASP A 538 35.69 -11.05 -14.39
C ASP A 538 36.16 -9.64 -14.01
N GLN A 539 37.39 -9.29 -14.42
CA GLN A 539 37.81 -7.91 -14.63
C GLN A 539 37.91 -7.72 -16.14
N ILE A 540 37.31 -6.66 -16.69
CA ILE A 540 37.62 -6.27 -18.07
C ILE A 540 39.07 -5.81 -18.08
N THR A 541 39.99 -6.70 -18.44
CA THR A 541 41.37 -6.34 -18.73
C THR A 541 41.36 -5.59 -20.06
N LEU A 542 41.15 -4.28 -20.00
CA LEU A 542 41.51 -3.42 -21.11
C LEU A 542 43.01 -3.60 -21.34
N ALA A 543 43.36 -4.31 -22.41
CA ALA A 543 44.76 -4.50 -22.80
C ALA A 543 45.45 -3.13 -22.83
N PRO A 544 46.66 -2.99 -22.24
CA PRO A 544 47.34 -1.71 -22.22
C PRO A 544 47.55 -1.24 -23.66
N THR A 545 46.90 -0.12 -24.02
CA THR A 545 47.10 0.56 -25.29
C THR A 545 48.60 0.78 -25.51
N PRO A 546 49.17 0.40 -26.67
CA PRO A 546 50.58 0.65 -26.95
C PRO A 546 50.87 2.14 -26.78
N ALA A 547 51.93 2.46 -26.02
CA ALA A 547 52.33 3.82 -25.69
C ALA A 547 52.27 4.74 -26.92
N ALA A 548 51.32 5.68 -26.89
CA ALA A 548 51.25 6.75 -27.87
C ALA A 548 52.45 7.68 -27.68
N THR A 549 53.12 7.98 -28.80
CA THR A 549 54.12 9.05 -28.98
C THR A 549 53.72 10.33 -28.23
N PRO A 550 54.66 11.06 -27.59
CA PRO A 550 54.32 12.21 -26.76
C PRO A 550 53.55 13.29 -27.56
N PRO A 551 52.50 13.90 -26.98
CA PRO A 551 51.74 14.95 -27.64
C PRO A 551 52.54 16.26 -27.71
N PRO A 552 52.26 17.15 -28.67
CA PRO A 552 52.78 18.50 -28.66
C PRO A 552 52.21 19.31 -27.48
N THR A 553 53.02 20.25 -27.01
CA THR A 553 52.83 21.20 -25.89
C THR A 553 51.40 21.78 -25.77
N PRO A 554 50.84 21.91 -24.54
CA PRO A 554 49.41 22.19 -24.34
C PRO A 554 48.99 23.62 -24.71
N SER A 555 47.81 23.72 -25.31
CA SER A 555 46.96 24.92 -25.35
C SER A 555 46.10 24.96 -24.08
N PRO A 556 45.66 26.13 -23.59
CA PRO A 556 44.98 26.23 -22.29
C PRO A 556 43.61 25.51 -22.30
N PRO A 557 43.16 24.96 -21.15
CA PRO A 557 41.97 24.12 -21.09
C PRO A 557 40.69 24.94 -21.33
N PRO A 558 39.70 24.40 -22.08
CA PRO A 558 38.34 24.92 -22.04
C PRO A 558 37.73 24.66 -20.67
N ALA A 559 36.89 25.59 -20.22
CA ALA A 559 36.12 25.48 -18.99
C ALA A 559 35.26 24.20 -18.99
N LEU A 560 35.24 23.51 -17.85
CA LEU A 560 34.40 22.34 -17.60
C LEU A 560 32.93 22.69 -17.82
N THR A 561 32.28 21.92 -18.69
CA THR A 561 30.82 21.87 -18.82
C THR A 561 30.31 20.75 -17.91
N PRO A 562 29.22 20.94 -17.16
CA PRO A 562 28.65 19.90 -16.30
C PRO A 562 28.21 18.67 -17.12
N SER A 563 28.32 17.50 -16.51
CA SER A 563 27.86 16.22 -17.06
C SER A 563 26.36 16.26 -17.36
N PRO A 564 25.88 15.75 -18.51
CA PRO A 564 24.46 15.78 -18.85
C PRO A 564 23.64 14.86 -17.95
N THR A 565 22.49 15.36 -17.53
CA THR A 565 21.37 14.63 -16.92
C THR A 565 20.89 13.51 -17.86
N PRO A 566 20.54 12.31 -17.35
CA PRO A 566 20.01 11.22 -18.17
C PRO A 566 18.75 11.68 -18.91
N THR A 567 18.73 11.49 -20.23
CA THR A 567 17.56 11.81 -21.07
C THR A 567 16.55 10.66 -20.98
N PRO A 568 15.26 10.92 -20.68
CA PRO A 568 14.22 9.90 -20.72
C PRO A 568 14.11 9.19 -22.06
N ARG A 569 13.80 7.88 -22.05
CA ARG A 569 13.65 7.07 -23.27
C ARG A 569 12.46 7.56 -24.14
N PRO A 570 12.64 7.73 -25.46
CA PRO A 570 11.55 8.09 -26.38
C PRO A 570 10.39 7.09 -26.37
N ILE A 571 9.17 7.55 -26.73
CA ILE A 571 7.98 6.70 -26.90
C ILE A 571 7.93 6.18 -28.34
N GLU A 572 7.80 4.87 -28.50
CA GLU A 572 7.72 4.20 -29.80
C GLU A 572 6.30 4.24 -30.39
N GLY A 573 6.21 4.33 -31.73
CA GLY A 573 4.95 4.33 -32.48
C GLY A 573 4.99 5.28 -33.67
N GLU A 574 4.44 4.83 -34.81
CA GLU A 574 4.36 5.62 -36.04
C GLU A 574 2.94 6.15 -36.31
N THR A 575 1.92 5.47 -35.76
CA THR A 575 0.52 5.90 -35.84
C THR A 575 0.07 6.60 -34.56
N VAL A 576 -0.99 7.41 -34.65
CA VAL A 576 -1.48 8.17 -33.50
C VAL A 576 -2.05 7.25 -32.42
N GLU A 577 -2.69 6.15 -32.83
CA GLU A 577 -3.23 5.13 -31.95
C GLU A 577 -2.12 4.44 -31.14
N GLU A 578 -1.04 4.01 -31.81
CA GLU A 578 0.12 3.38 -31.17
C GLU A 578 0.80 4.34 -30.21
N VAL A 579 1.05 5.58 -30.62
CA VAL A 579 1.68 6.59 -29.77
C VAL A 579 0.82 6.88 -28.54
N ILE A 580 -0.50 7.01 -28.69
CA ILE A 580 -1.43 7.24 -27.55
C ILE A 580 -1.43 6.06 -26.57
N LEU A 581 -1.40 4.82 -27.07
CA LEU A 581 -1.41 3.62 -26.23
C LEU A 581 -0.05 3.38 -25.55
N ASN A 582 1.05 3.49 -26.28
CA ASN A 582 2.41 3.30 -25.77
C ASN A 582 2.86 4.43 -24.83
N ALA A 583 2.35 5.65 -25.03
CA ALA A 583 2.52 6.74 -24.09
C ALA A 583 1.73 6.52 -22.78
N GLY A 584 0.80 5.55 -22.74
CA GLY A 584 -0.04 5.28 -21.58
C GLY A 584 -1.22 6.25 -21.42
N CYS A 585 -1.52 7.10 -22.41
CA CYS A 585 -2.59 8.10 -22.32
C CYS A 585 -3.97 7.45 -22.11
N GLY A 586 -4.23 6.33 -22.79
CA GLY A 586 -5.47 5.56 -22.67
C GLY A 586 -5.67 4.86 -21.32
N ALA A 587 -4.63 4.78 -20.49
CA ALA A 587 -4.74 4.22 -19.14
C ALA A 587 -5.48 5.17 -18.19
N CYS A 588 -5.34 6.48 -18.39
CA CYS A 588 -5.92 7.51 -17.53
C CYS A 588 -7.15 8.18 -18.15
N HIS A 589 -7.17 8.34 -19.48
CA HIS A 589 -8.21 9.08 -20.20
C HIS A 589 -9.08 8.19 -21.07
N VAL A 590 -10.31 8.66 -21.30
CA VAL A 590 -11.16 8.19 -22.40
C VAL A 590 -10.83 9.03 -23.63
N ILE A 591 -10.35 8.42 -24.71
CA ILE A 591 -9.89 9.14 -25.90
C ILE A 591 -10.56 8.56 -27.15
N GLY A 592 -11.81 8.95 -27.38
CA GLY A 592 -12.62 8.35 -28.45
C GLY A 592 -12.85 6.86 -28.17
N ALA A 593 -12.40 5.98 -29.08
CA ALA A 593 -12.40 4.53 -28.87
C ALA A 593 -11.14 3.99 -28.17
N LEU A 594 -10.14 4.84 -27.93
CA LEU A 594 -8.86 4.49 -27.30
C LEU A 594 -8.94 4.85 -25.81
N GLY A 595 -8.89 3.86 -24.94
CA GLY A 595 -9.03 4.03 -23.49
C GLY A 595 -10.43 3.72 -22.96
N GLU A 596 -10.56 3.72 -21.64
CA GLU A 596 -11.77 3.28 -20.95
C GLU A 596 -12.38 4.40 -20.11
N ALA A 597 -13.72 4.41 -20.02
CA ALA A 597 -14.49 5.48 -19.40
C ALA A 597 -14.02 5.83 -17.97
N ARG A 598 -13.72 7.12 -17.72
CA ARG A 598 -13.67 7.78 -16.39
C ARG A 598 -12.76 7.11 -15.34
N LYS A 599 -11.49 6.84 -15.67
CA LYS A 599 -10.52 6.22 -14.73
C LYS A 599 -9.80 7.22 -13.82
N VAL A 600 -9.07 8.19 -14.39
CA VAL A 600 -8.17 9.07 -13.62
C VAL A 600 -8.21 10.50 -14.15
N GLY A 601 -8.02 10.65 -15.46
CA GLY A 601 -8.02 11.91 -16.17
C GLY A 601 -9.41 12.34 -16.66
N PRO A 602 -9.53 13.56 -17.20
CA PRO A 602 -10.75 14.04 -17.83
C PRO A 602 -11.15 13.14 -19.02
N ASP A 603 -12.45 13.05 -19.24
CA ASP A 603 -13.01 12.43 -20.45
C ASP A 603 -12.70 13.31 -21.67
N LEU A 604 -11.91 12.78 -22.61
CA LEU A 604 -11.46 13.50 -23.80
C LEU A 604 -12.32 13.23 -25.03
N THR A 605 -13.42 12.47 -24.90
CA THR A 605 -14.29 12.10 -26.04
C THR A 605 -14.81 13.32 -26.82
N ASN A 606 -15.03 14.44 -26.13
CA ASN A 606 -15.51 15.69 -26.73
C ASN A 606 -14.47 16.82 -26.65
N ILE A 607 -13.18 16.50 -26.49
CA ILE A 607 -12.16 17.50 -26.18
C ILE A 607 -11.93 18.50 -27.31
N GLY A 608 -12.06 18.08 -28.57
CA GLY A 608 -11.91 18.96 -29.74
C GLY A 608 -12.92 20.12 -29.74
N ALA A 609 -14.13 19.89 -29.20
CA ALA A 609 -15.16 20.92 -29.10
C ALA A 609 -14.96 21.89 -27.92
N VAL A 610 -14.37 21.43 -26.80
CA VAL A 610 -14.33 22.21 -25.54
C VAL A 610 -12.93 22.73 -25.17
N ALA A 611 -11.88 22.22 -25.80
CA ALA A 611 -10.48 22.59 -25.50
C ALA A 611 -10.24 24.11 -25.57
N GLY A 612 -10.79 24.79 -26.58
CA GLY A 612 -10.63 26.24 -26.76
C GLY A 612 -11.35 27.09 -25.72
N GLU A 613 -12.22 26.50 -24.90
CA GLU A 613 -12.97 27.21 -23.85
C GLU A 613 -12.29 27.11 -22.48
N ARG A 614 -11.27 26.25 -22.34
CA ARG A 614 -10.62 25.97 -21.05
C ARG A 614 -9.83 27.16 -20.50
N ILE A 615 -9.12 27.88 -21.37
CA ILE A 615 -8.33 29.06 -21.01
C ILE A 615 -8.65 30.20 -21.95
N ALA A 616 -9.15 31.31 -21.40
CA ALA A 616 -9.51 32.48 -22.18
C ALA A 616 -8.29 33.04 -22.94
N GLY A 617 -8.39 33.11 -24.28
CA GLY A 617 -7.35 33.65 -25.15
C GLY A 617 -6.28 32.65 -25.60
N VAL A 618 -6.40 31.37 -25.23
CA VAL A 618 -5.55 30.27 -25.71
C VAL A 618 -6.33 29.44 -26.72
N SER A 619 -5.70 29.04 -27.83
CA SER A 619 -6.38 28.21 -28.85
C SER A 619 -6.57 26.77 -28.34
N ALA A 620 -7.50 26.02 -28.93
CA ALA A 620 -7.70 24.61 -28.59
C ALA A 620 -6.42 23.77 -28.78
N ALA A 621 -5.72 23.98 -29.89
CA ALA A 621 -4.45 23.29 -30.18
C ALA A 621 -3.36 23.64 -29.16
N ASP A 622 -3.25 24.92 -28.78
CA ASP A 622 -2.25 25.36 -27.81
C ASP A 622 -2.57 24.87 -26.40
N TYR A 623 -3.86 24.84 -26.03
CA TYR A 623 -4.31 24.25 -24.77
C TYR A 623 -3.96 22.75 -24.69
N LEU A 624 -4.23 21.99 -25.75
CA LEU A 624 -3.93 20.56 -25.80
C LEU A 624 -2.42 20.29 -25.74
N ARG A 625 -1.63 21.05 -26.51
CA ARG A 625 -0.17 20.96 -26.48
C ARG A 625 0.40 21.31 -25.11
N GLN A 626 -0.09 22.38 -24.49
CA GLN A 626 0.29 22.77 -23.12
C GLN A 626 -0.12 21.69 -22.11
N SER A 627 -1.30 21.07 -22.27
CA SER A 627 -1.74 19.99 -21.37
C SER A 627 -0.86 18.74 -21.47
N ILE A 628 -0.25 18.47 -22.63
CA ILE A 628 0.67 17.34 -22.83
C ILE A 628 2.08 17.66 -22.30
N LEU A 629 2.62 18.83 -22.67
CA LEU A 629 4.01 19.20 -22.37
C LEU A 629 4.19 19.80 -20.97
N GLU A 630 3.16 20.47 -20.46
CA GLU A 630 3.15 21.17 -19.16
C GLU A 630 1.83 20.86 -18.42
N PRO A 631 1.58 19.60 -18.00
CA PRO A 631 0.25 19.17 -17.56
C PRO A 631 -0.29 19.92 -16.33
N ASN A 632 0.61 20.49 -15.53
CA ASN A 632 0.26 21.27 -14.35
C ASN A 632 0.00 22.76 -14.63
N ALA A 633 0.25 23.26 -15.85
CA ALA A 633 0.02 24.66 -16.20
C ALA A 633 -1.46 25.04 -16.14
N PHE A 634 -2.34 24.07 -16.42
CA PHE A 634 -3.77 24.18 -16.21
C PHE A 634 -4.38 22.84 -15.82
N ILE A 635 -5.00 22.79 -14.65
CA ILE A 635 -5.67 21.59 -14.15
C ILE A 635 -7.12 21.59 -14.61
N ALA A 636 -7.50 20.56 -15.37
CA ALA A 636 -8.85 20.43 -15.88
C ALA A 636 -9.88 20.33 -14.71
N PRO A 637 -11.01 21.06 -14.79
CA PRO A 637 -11.96 21.14 -13.68
C PRO A 637 -12.83 19.88 -13.52
N GLU A 638 -12.79 18.94 -14.46
CA GLU A 638 -13.71 17.81 -14.56
C GLU A 638 -12.95 16.50 -14.78
N CYS A 639 -12.70 15.79 -13.69
CA CYS A 639 -12.24 14.41 -13.61
C CYS A 639 -13.30 13.54 -12.88
N PRO A 640 -13.18 12.20 -12.87
CA PRO A 640 -14.19 11.31 -12.31
C PRO A 640 -14.58 11.60 -10.84
N ASN A 641 -13.65 12.11 -10.04
CA ASN A 641 -13.81 12.35 -8.60
C ASN A 641 -13.81 13.85 -8.22
N GLY A 642 -14.04 14.76 -9.18
CA GLY A 642 -14.00 16.22 -8.96
C GLY A 642 -13.00 16.91 -9.91
N PRO A 643 -12.42 18.06 -9.54
CA PRO A 643 -11.31 18.64 -10.30
C PRO A 643 -10.17 17.63 -10.46
N CYS A 644 -9.47 17.69 -11.59
CA CYS A 644 -8.30 16.86 -11.79
C CYS A 644 -7.20 17.22 -10.78
N LEU A 645 -6.24 16.32 -10.58
CA LEU A 645 -5.20 16.50 -9.59
C LEU A 645 -3.89 16.90 -10.27
N THR A 646 -3.15 17.81 -9.63
CA THR A 646 -1.77 18.15 -10.02
C THR A 646 -0.86 16.93 -9.93
N ASN A 647 0.18 16.86 -10.76
CA ASN A 647 1.20 15.81 -10.78
C ASN A 647 0.72 14.39 -11.09
N VAL A 648 -0.54 14.22 -11.53
CA VAL A 648 -1.06 12.90 -11.92
C VAL A 648 -0.72 12.57 -13.38
N MET A 649 -0.78 13.56 -14.27
CA MET A 649 -0.32 13.36 -15.65
C MET A 649 1.22 13.44 -15.70
N PRO A 650 1.92 12.48 -16.35
CA PRO A 650 3.37 12.47 -16.43
C PRO A 650 3.95 13.79 -16.94
N GLN A 651 4.93 14.35 -16.22
CA GLN A 651 5.50 15.67 -16.52
C GLN A 651 6.63 15.62 -17.56
N TYR A 652 7.07 14.42 -17.94
CA TYR A 652 8.24 14.19 -18.78
C TYR A 652 7.91 13.95 -20.27
N TYR A 653 6.66 14.18 -20.70
CA TYR A 653 6.29 13.96 -22.11
C TYR A 653 7.06 14.84 -23.08
N GLY A 654 7.47 16.05 -22.67
CA GLY A 654 8.35 16.91 -23.49
C GLY A 654 9.76 16.34 -23.71
N GLU A 655 10.15 15.34 -22.93
CA GLU A 655 11.43 14.65 -23.05
C GLU A 655 11.29 13.28 -23.73
N ARG A 656 10.07 12.75 -23.85
CA ARG A 656 9.79 11.40 -24.37
C ARG A 656 9.02 11.35 -25.69
N LEU A 657 8.17 12.33 -25.97
CA LEU A 657 7.47 12.42 -27.26
C LEU A 657 8.26 13.31 -28.22
N SER A 658 8.41 12.87 -29.46
CA SER A 658 8.96 13.75 -30.50
C SER A 658 8.00 14.92 -30.77
N PRO A 659 8.48 16.08 -31.24
CA PRO A 659 7.61 17.19 -31.65
C PRO A 659 6.52 16.75 -32.64
N GLU A 660 6.86 15.86 -33.57
CA GLU A 660 5.93 15.31 -34.56
C GLU A 660 4.85 14.44 -33.90
N GLN A 661 5.21 13.61 -32.92
CA GLN A 661 4.26 12.79 -32.16
C GLN A 661 3.30 13.66 -31.33
N VAL A 662 3.80 14.74 -30.71
CA VAL A 662 2.94 15.69 -29.98
C VAL A 662 1.92 16.33 -30.91
N GLU A 663 2.35 16.80 -32.09
CA GLU A 663 1.43 17.36 -33.07
C GLU A 663 0.42 16.33 -33.60
N MET A 664 0.84 15.07 -33.75
CA MET A 664 -0.02 13.98 -34.17
C MET A 664 -1.14 13.72 -33.14
N ILE A 665 -0.80 13.64 -31.85
CA ILE A 665 -1.78 13.51 -30.76
C ILE A 665 -2.71 14.73 -30.73
N VAL A 666 -2.16 15.96 -30.80
CA VAL A 666 -2.97 17.19 -30.78
C VAL A 666 -3.96 17.22 -31.95
N ALA A 667 -3.52 16.86 -33.16
CA ALA A 667 -4.40 16.81 -34.33
C ALA A 667 -5.54 15.80 -34.14
N TYR A 668 -5.24 14.59 -33.65
CA TYR A 668 -6.24 13.58 -33.36
C TYR A 668 -7.25 14.04 -32.30
N LEU A 669 -6.78 14.65 -31.19
CA LEU A 669 -7.65 15.17 -30.13
C LEU A 669 -8.55 16.31 -30.62
N LEU A 670 -8.10 17.13 -31.57
CA LEU A 670 -8.91 18.19 -32.18
C LEU A 670 -10.03 17.62 -33.06
N GLU A 671 -9.84 16.46 -33.68
CA GLU A 671 -10.86 15.78 -34.49
C GLU A 671 -11.92 15.05 -33.63
N LEU A 672 -11.65 14.87 -32.32
CA LEU A 672 -12.62 14.30 -31.40
C LEU A 672 -13.78 15.28 -31.11
N GLY A 673 -15.00 14.85 -31.42
CA GLY A 673 -16.22 15.63 -31.22
C GLY A 673 -16.85 16.19 -32.51
N ASP A 674 -16.24 15.97 -33.69
CA ASP A 674 -16.74 16.47 -34.98
C ASP A 674 -17.70 15.51 -35.72
N THR A 675 -18.15 14.42 -35.07
CA THR A 675 -19.27 13.62 -35.62
C THR A 675 -20.60 14.20 -35.18
N ALA A 676 -21.37 14.68 -36.16
CA ALA A 676 -22.70 15.24 -35.98
C ALA A 676 -23.60 14.34 -35.12
N VAL A 677 -24.06 14.91 -34.01
CA VAL A 677 -25.21 14.43 -33.22
C VAL A 677 -26.38 14.17 -34.17
N PRO A 678 -26.91 12.94 -34.30
CA PRO A 678 -28.27 12.77 -34.79
C PRO A 678 -29.17 13.48 -33.76
N GLU A 679 -29.96 14.46 -34.21
CA GLU A 679 -30.95 15.14 -33.37
C GLU A 679 -31.72 14.12 -32.51
N PRO A 680 -32.02 14.45 -31.24
CA PRO A 680 -32.82 13.57 -30.40
C PRO A 680 -34.18 13.35 -31.07
N ASP A 681 -34.53 12.09 -31.33
CA ASP A 681 -35.86 11.72 -31.77
C ASP A 681 -36.90 12.36 -30.84
N PRO A 682 -37.93 13.04 -31.36
CA PRO A 682 -38.96 13.61 -30.52
C PRO A 682 -39.68 12.47 -29.79
N ALA A 683 -39.76 12.60 -28.47
CA ALA A 683 -40.33 11.61 -27.56
C ALA A 683 -41.61 10.98 -28.13
N PRO A 684 -41.71 9.65 -28.24
CA PRO A 684 -42.97 9.01 -28.55
C PRO A 684 -43.90 9.17 -27.35
N ASP A 685 -45.05 9.79 -27.61
CA ASP A 685 -46.18 9.86 -26.69
C ASP A 685 -46.42 8.50 -26.03
N ASN A 686 -46.65 8.53 -24.72
CA ASN A 686 -47.15 7.42 -23.93
C ASN A 686 -48.40 6.81 -24.59
N PRO A 687 -48.46 5.47 -24.74
CA PRO A 687 -49.63 4.78 -24.26
C PRO A 687 -49.24 3.66 -23.30
N SER A 688 -49.73 3.81 -22.08
CA SER A 688 -49.90 2.79 -21.06
C SER A 688 -50.17 1.38 -21.61
N THR A 689 -49.21 0.45 -21.52
CA THR A 689 -49.36 -0.99 -21.21
C THR A 689 -47.97 -1.59 -20.91
N PRO A 690 -47.76 -2.36 -19.81
CA PRO A 690 -46.45 -2.94 -19.49
C PRO A 690 -46.17 -4.23 -20.30
N PRO A 691 -44.92 -4.50 -20.73
CA PRO A 691 -44.55 -5.81 -21.25
C PRO A 691 -44.22 -6.79 -20.11
N ASP A 692 -44.58 -8.06 -20.34
CA ASP A 692 -44.49 -9.18 -19.40
C ASP A 692 -43.05 -9.49 -18.92
N PRO A 693 -42.88 -10.09 -17.71
CA PRO A 693 -41.58 -10.42 -17.17
C PRO A 693 -40.98 -11.68 -17.83
N LEU A 694 -39.69 -11.60 -18.19
CA LEU A 694 -38.88 -12.78 -18.54
C LEU A 694 -38.67 -13.71 -17.30
N PRO A 695 -38.42 -15.02 -17.51
CA PRO A 695 -38.59 -16.06 -16.49
C PRO A 695 -37.54 -15.99 -15.38
N LYS A 696 -38.00 -16.23 -14.14
CA LYS A 696 -37.16 -16.42 -12.96
C LYS A 696 -36.33 -17.70 -13.08
N THR A 697 -35.00 -17.56 -13.05
CA THR A 697 -34.11 -18.63 -12.58
C THR A 697 -33.95 -18.47 -11.07
N ASN A 698 -34.04 -19.60 -10.36
CA ASN A 698 -34.15 -19.67 -8.91
C ASN A 698 -32.77 -19.81 -8.25
N ALA A 699 -32.56 -18.97 -7.23
CA ALA A 699 -31.87 -19.22 -5.96
C ALA A 699 -30.41 -19.73 -5.96
N ALA A 700 -29.49 -18.79 -5.79
CA ALA A 700 -28.35 -18.91 -4.86
C ALA A 700 -28.44 -17.76 -3.84
N GLY A 701 -28.17 -18.05 -2.56
CA GLY A 701 -28.64 -17.29 -1.40
C GLY A 701 -28.22 -15.82 -1.35
N LYS A 702 -29.19 -14.92 -1.51
CA LYS A 702 -29.04 -13.49 -1.18
C LYS A 702 -28.96 -13.33 0.35
N GLY A 703 -27.80 -12.94 0.85
CA GLY A 703 -27.69 -12.18 2.09
C GLY A 703 -28.33 -10.82 1.86
N ALA A 704 -29.66 -10.74 2.02
CA ALA A 704 -30.39 -9.49 1.88
C ALA A 704 -29.99 -8.54 3.01
N VAL A 705 -29.29 -7.46 2.65
CA VAL A 705 -29.16 -6.25 3.47
C VAL A 705 -30.57 -5.78 3.79
N GLN A 706 -30.96 -5.85 5.07
CA GLN A 706 -32.20 -5.25 5.51
C GLN A 706 -32.06 -3.72 5.41
N PRO A 707 -33.08 -2.99 4.92
CA PRO A 707 -33.06 -1.53 4.96
C PRO A 707 -32.98 -1.05 6.42
N PRO A 708 -32.32 0.09 6.71
CA PRO A 708 -32.13 0.54 8.08
C PRO A 708 -33.48 0.79 8.76
N PRO A 709 -33.65 0.43 10.05
CA PRO A 709 -34.84 0.78 10.79
C PRO A 709 -34.88 2.30 10.98
N ARG A 710 -35.77 2.96 10.24
CA ARG A 710 -36.13 4.35 10.46
C ARG A 710 -36.47 4.55 11.95
N LEU A 711 -36.01 5.65 12.56
CA LEU A 711 -36.54 6.16 13.82
C LEU A 711 -38.06 5.96 13.80
N SER A 712 -38.59 5.19 14.74
CA SER A 712 -40.02 4.90 14.70
C SER A 712 -40.76 6.24 14.61
N PRO A 713 -41.75 6.40 13.72
CA PRO A 713 -42.45 7.67 13.56
C PRO A 713 -43.05 8.17 14.89
N ILE A 714 -43.30 7.25 15.82
CA ILE A 714 -43.72 7.51 17.20
C ILE A 714 -42.65 8.29 17.99
N PHE A 715 -41.37 7.93 17.83
CA PHE A 715 -40.26 8.57 18.55
C PHE A 715 -39.98 9.99 18.04
N ALA A 716 -39.95 10.18 16.72
CA ALA A 716 -39.80 11.51 16.10
C ALA A 716 -40.95 12.46 16.50
N LEU A 717 -42.18 11.95 16.52
CA LEU A 717 -43.36 12.70 16.97
C LEU A 717 -43.27 13.08 18.47
N SER A 718 -42.71 12.19 19.30
CA SER A 718 -42.53 12.44 20.73
C SER A 718 -41.54 13.58 21.01
N LEU A 719 -40.45 13.65 20.24
CA LEU A 719 -39.42 14.69 20.38
C LEU A 719 -39.98 16.08 20.02
N VAL A 720 -40.70 16.15 18.90
CA VAL A 720 -41.36 17.39 18.45
C VAL A 720 -42.40 17.85 19.48
N MET A 721 -43.21 16.93 20.02
CA MET A 721 -44.18 17.28 21.06
C MET A 721 -43.52 17.79 22.35
N LEU A 722 -42.41 17.19 22.79
CA LEU A 722 -41.67 17.63 23.97
C LEU A 722 -41.08 19.03 23.80
N LEU A 723 -40.52 19.33 22.62
CA LEU A 723 -39.99 20.67 22.30
C LEU A 723 -41.09 21.73 22.25
N VAL A 724 -42.24 21.41 21.65
CA VAL A 724 -43.41 22.30 21.62
C VAL A 724 -43.95 22.54 23.03
N LEU A 725 -44.03 21.50 23.87
CA LEU A 725 -44.48 21.63 25.26
C LEU A 725 -43.52 22.50 26.09
N LEU A 726 -42.21 22.35 25.90
CA LEU A 726 -41.19 23.19 26.54
C LEU A 726 -41.30 24.66 26.10
N ALA A 727 -41.46 24.91 24.80
CA ALA A 727 -41.66 26.26 24.26
C ALA A 727 -42.93 26.92 24.79
N LEU A 728 -44.04 26.18 24.83
CA LEU A 728 -45.32 26.67 25.37
C LEU A 728 -45.25 26.94 26.87
N ALA A 729 -44.60 26.06 27.64
CA ALA A 729 -44.43 26.23 29.08
C ALA A 729 -43.53 27.44 29.40
N LEU A 730 -42.43 27.64 28.66
CA LEU A 730 -41.56 28.82 28.79
C LEU A 730 -42.29 30.11 28.41
N PHE A 731 -43.10 30.08 27.35
CA PHE A 731 -43.94 31.21 26.95
C PHE A 731 -44.97 31.58 28.03
N TRP A 732 -45.59 30.58 28.66
CA TRP A 732 -46.54 30.77 29.76
C TRP A 732 -45.91 31.36 31.02
N VAL A 733 -44.65 31.01 31.31
CA VAL A 733 -43.89 31.61 32.41
C VAL A 733 -43.52 33.06 32.10
N ARG A 734 -43.32 33.42 30.83
CA ARG A 734 -42.85 34.76 30.38
C ARG A 734 -43.97 35.79 30.16
N LYS A 735 -45.21 35.37 29.88
CA LYS A 735 -46.32 36.27 29.46
C LYS A 735 -47.32 36.63 30.58
N GLN A 736 -46.88 36.80 31.82
CA GLN A 736 -47.75 37.41 32.85
C GLN A 736 -47.36 38.89 33.05
N PRO A 737 -48.32 39.82 33.01
CA PRO A 737 -48.05 41.22 33.34
C PRO A 737 -47.65 41.33 34.81
N ASN A 738 -46.65 42.16 35.09
CA ASN A 738 -46.34 42.62 36.44
C ASN A 738 -47.54 43.42 36.94
N GLU A 739 -48.36 42.82 37.79
CA GLU A 739 -49.19 43.54 38.77
C GLU A 739 -48.67 43.26 40.18
#